data_AF-A0A177WSN6-F1
#
_entry.id   AF-A0A177WSN6-F1
#
_cell.length_a   1.000
_cell.length_b   1.000
_cell.length_c   1.000
_cell.angle_alpha   90.00
_cell.angle_beta   90.00
_cell.angle_gamma   90.00
#
_symmetry.space_group_name_H-M   'P 1'
#
loop_
_entity.id
_entity.type
_entity.pdbx_description
1 polymer ?
#
loop_
_entity_poly.entity_id
_entity_poly.type
_entity_poly.pdbx_seq_one_letter_code
_entity_poly.pdbx_strand_id
1 'polypeptide(L)'
;MSSFFRLSAAIPARQALAGSVHSKSLIRFSSTTGYGKTFDKILIANRGEIACRVIRTAKKMGIKTVAIYSDADINSLHVRLADEAINVGPPATSKSYLNIPNIIGAIKQTGAQAVHPGYGFLSENSQFVHALDEIGAVFIGPNERAMAAMGDKIQSKIIAKEAKVTTIPGFNGVVENVDHAVKIANEIGYPVMIKASAGGGGKGMRIAWNDKEAREAFKISSSEALSSFGDSRLLVEKFIEDPRHIEIQLIGDQHGNTIYLPERECSIQRRNQKVIEEAPSVHIDIATRKAMGEQAVALAKNVGYYSAGTCEFLVDPKRNFYFLEMNTRLQVEHPITEYITGLDLVEQMIRVAAKQKLGILKFPFIMSHLCASSAHTAPLVKLARKEMQHALDTHPRFQSGKISTGFLAEEYPTGFKGHKLTPQSHRELLSVAGYIFARRDLRNRSWIDGGGSVSQGANKKSEWDLHISTGNGHYENVTVVKQGDTFVITAKGESVTVSANWALESPLINAKLVHDGADSSVVVQYLESLPLGFRLQHYGSKFDIQVRTKTQQDLSIHMKEREKLDLTRMILSPMPGSVVSISVKVDDVVSEGSELAVVEAMKMQNVIRAPRAGKIKKVNVQAGASVAGDEIMIEFYEDQVKK
;
A
#
# COMPACT_ATOMS: atom_id res chain seq x y z
N MET A 1 -8.34 0.30 -21.32
CA MET A 1 -8.47 -0.11 -19.89
C MET A 1 -9.34 0.90 -19.11
N SER A 2 -10.55 1.17 -19.59
CA SER A 2 -11.46 2.19 -18.99
C SER A 2 -12.43 1.63 -17.94
N SER A 3 -12.26 0.38 -17.48
CA SER A 3 -13.26 -0.31 -16.64
C SER A 3 -12.77 -0.78 -15.26
N PHE A 4 -11.54 -0.47 -14.84
CA PHE A 4 -10.97 -0.97 -13.56
C PHE A 4 -10.77 0.09 -12.45
N PHE A 5 -11.09 1.37 -12.71
CA PHE A 5 -11.12 2.43 -11.70
C PHE A 5 -12.56 2.82 -11.38
N ARG A 6 -13.28 1.98 -10.62
CA ARG A 6 -14.40 2.48 -9.80
C ARG A 6 -13.87 2.64 -8.37
N LEU A 7 -13.16 3.74 -8.15
CA LEU A 7 -12.89 4.27 -6.82
C LEU A 7 -14.17 4.94 -6.30
N SER A 8 -14.42 4.78 -5.01
CA SER A 8 -15.64 5.16 -4.29
C SER A 8 -15.91 6.68 -4.34
N ALA A 9 -16.68 7.13 -5.33
CA ALA A 9 -17.20 8.49 -5.42
C ALA A 9 -18.42 8.76 -4.49
N ALA A 10 -18.49 8.12 -3.32
CA ALA A 10 -19.71 8.06 -2.50
C ALA A 10 -19.51 8.57 -1.06
N ILE A 11 -18.93 9.76 -0.87
CA ILE A 11 -18.82 10.40 0.45
C ILE A 11 -19.34 11.85 0.37
N PRO A 12 -20.49 12.19 1.02
CA PRO A 12 -21.17 13.48 0.88
C PRO A 12 -20.34 14.71 1.29
N ALA A 13 -19.54 14.62 2.36
CA ALA A 13 -18.67 15.73 2.81
C ALA A 13 -17.58 16.08 1.79
N ARG A 14 -17.19 15.12 0.93
CA ARG A 14 -16.20 15.27 -0.13
C ARG A 14 -16.84 15.64 -1.49
N GLN A 15 -18.16 15.49 -1.62
CA GLN A 15 -18.94 16.03 -2.75
C GLN A 15 -19.18 17.54 -2.63
N ALA A 16 -19.21 18.10 -1.41
CA ALA A 16 -19.45 19.54 -1.22
C ALA A 16 -18.38 20.45 -1.87
N LEU A 17 -17.18 19.92 -2.14
CA LEU A 17 -16.11 20.59 -2.90
C LEU A 17 -16.16 20.27 -4.42
N ALA A 18 -16.90 19.24 -4.82
CA ALA A 18 -17.17 18.93 -6.22
C ALA A 18 -18.43 19.71 -6.65
N GLY A 19 -18.25 20.99 -6.96
CA GLY A 19 -19.30 21.78 -7.60
C GLY A 19 -19.86 21.05 -8.83
N SER A 20 -21.17 21.15 -9.05
CA SER A 20 -21.87 20.59 -10.20
C SER A 20 -21.18 21.01 -11.51
N VAL A 21 -20.42 20.10 -12.11
CA VAL A 21 -19.96 20.22 -13.50
C VAL A 21 -20.16 18.88 -14.19
N HIS A 22 -21.43 18.58 -14.49
CA HIS A 22 -21.76 17.66 -15.58
C HIS A 22 -21.57 18.39 -16.92
N SER A 23 -20.32 18.69 -17.29
CA SER A 23 -19.98 19.00 -18.67
C SER A 23 -18.85 18.07 -19.12
N LYS A 24 -19.20 17.12 -19.98
CA LYS A 24 -18.26 16.24 -20.71
C LYS A 24 -17.42 17.06 -21.70
N SER A 25 -16.57 17.96 -21.23
CA SER A 25 -15.43 18.45 -21.99
C SER A 25 -14.16 17.91 -21.35
N LEU A 26 -13.88 16.62 -21.61
CA LEU A 26 -12.51 16.12 -21.52
C LEU A 26 -11.67 17.03 -22.39
N ILE A 27 -10.92 17.96 -21.79
CA ILE A 27 -9.89 18.69 -22.50
C ILE A 27 -8.91 17.62 -22.97
N ARG A 28 -8.95 17.34 -24.28
CA ARG A 28 -7.94 16.53 -24.93
C ARG A 28 -6.63 17.27 -24.77
N PHE A 29 -5.75 16.74 -23.92
CA PHE A 29 -4.33 17.06 -24.04
C PHE A 29 -3.93 16.80 -25.48
N SER A 30 -3.36 17.83 -26.10
CA SER A 30 -2.79 17.73 -27.44
C SER A 30 -1.98 16.44 -27.52
N SER A 31 -2.36 15.62 -28.48
CA SER A 31 -1.71 14.35 -28.78
C SER A 31 -0.20 14.52 -28.82
N THR A 32 0.51 13.42 -28.52
CA THR A 32 1.95 13.19 -28.73
C THR A 32 2.52 13.69 -30.07
N THR A 33 1.67 14.11 -31.01
CA THR A 33 1.96 14.63 -32.34
C THR A 33 2.61 16.02 -32.40
N GLY A 34 2.69 16.77 -31.29
CA GLY A 34 3.25 18.13 -31.28
C GLY A 34 4.73 18.24 -30.90
N TYR A 35 5.35 17.17 -30.43
CA TYR A 35 6.70 17.21 -29.89
C TYR A 35 7.57 16.20 -30.62
N GLY A 36 8.77 16.63 -31.03
CA GLY A 36 9.70 15.81 -31.79
C GLY A 36 10.15 14.54 -31.05
N LYS A 37 10.86 13.68 -31.76
CA LYS A 37 11.45 12.44 -31.24
C LYS A 37 12.36 12.74 -30.02
N THR A 38 12.28 11.90 -28.98
CA THR A 38 13.14 11.98 -27.78
C THR A 38 14.30 10.97 -27.89
N PHE A 39 14.11 9.75 -27.39
CA PHE A 39 15.09 8.68 -27.40
C PHE A 39 14.61 7.51 -28.27
N ASP A 40 15.53 6.75 -28.82
CA ASP A 40 15.26 5.49 -29.52
C ASP A 40 15.13 4.31 -28.57
N LYS A 41 15.98 4.26 -27.54
CA LYS A 41 16.03 3.16 -26.58
C LYS A 41 16.40 3.67 -25.19
N ILE A 42 15.64 3.27 -24.18
CA ILE A 42 15.93 3.58 -22.78
C ILE A 42 16.02 2.31 -21.93
N LEU A 43 16.84 2.37 -20.89
CA LEU A 43 16.95 1.33 -19.88
C LEU A 43 16.18 1.74 -18.62
N ILE A 44 15.46 0.80 -18.03
CA ILE A 44 14.72 1.01 -16.79
C ILE A 44 15.50 0.36 -15.66
N ALA A 45 16.17 1.17 -14.84
CA ALA A 45 17.00 0.72 -13.73
C ALA A 45 16.17 0.43 -12.46
N ASN A 46 15.11 -0.37 -12.60
CA ASN A 46 14.19 -0.71 -11.52
C ASN A 46 13.46 -2.04 -11.81
N ARG A 47 12.59 -2.48 -10.89
CA ARG A 47 11.79 -3.71 -10.99
C ARG A 47 10.34 -3.50 -10.58
N GLY A 48 9.50 -4.52 -10.79
CA GLY A 48 8.15 -4.54 -10.27
C GLY A 48 7.22 -3.56 -10.98
N GLU A 49 6.28 -2.97 -10.23
CA GLU A 49 5.22 -2.12 -10.79
C GLU A 49 5.77 -0.87 -11.50
N ILE A 50 6.73 -0.17 -10.88
CA ILE A 50 7.30 1.05 -11.47
C ILE A 50 8.01 0.79 -12.79
N ALA A 51 8.71 -0.35 -12.90
CA ALA A 51 9.32 -0.70 -14.17
C ALA A 51 8.26 -0.92 -15.26
N CYS A 52 7.15 -1.59 -14.93
CA CYS A 52 6.01 -1.74 -15.84
C CYS A 52 5.38 -0.38 -16.20
N ARG A 53 5.21 0.52 -15.21
CA ARG A 53 4.65 1.86 -15.39
C ARG A 53 5.49 2.68 -16.38
N VAL A 54 6.82 2.64 -16.25
CA VAL A 54 7.74 3.35 -17.15
C VAL A 54 7.74 2.73 -18.55
N ILE A 55 7.84 1.40 -18.65
CA ILE A 55 7.82 0.69 -19.94
C ILE A 55 6.55 1.02 -20.75
N ARG A 56 5.38 1.08 -20.09
CA ARG A 56 4.11 1.43 -20.76
C ARG A 56 4.15 2.81 -21.39
N THR A 57 4.69 3.81 -20.69
CA THR A 57 4.82 5.17 -21.24
C THR A 57 5.84 5.23 -22.36
N ALA A 58 7.02 4.60 -22.17
CA ALA A 58 8.05 4.54 -23.21
C ALA A 58 7.50 3.90 -24.50
N LYS A 59 6.77 2.78 -24.40
CA LYS A 59 6.11 2.13 -25.55
C LYS A 59 5.06 3.02 -26.21
N LYS A 60 4.24 3.73 -25.41
CA LYS A 60 3.27 4.72 -25.93
C LYS A 60 3.95 5.85 -26.70
N MET A 61 5.17 6.22 -26.32
CA MET A 61 6.00 7.21 -26.99
C MET A 61 6.82 6.65 -28.16
N GLY A 62 6.72 5.34 -28.46
CA GLY A 62 7.49 4.69 -29.53
C GLY A 62 8.97 4.44 -29.20
N ILE A 63 9.34 4.44 -27.91
CA ILE A 63 10.70 4.25 -27.43
C ILE A 63 10.91 2.77 -27.10
N LYS A 64 12.01 2.17 -27.58
CA LYS A 64 12.40 0.80 -27.22
C LYS A 64 12.83 0.72 -25.75
N THR A 65 12.50 -0.39 -25.09
CA THR A 65 12.66 -0.54 -23.64
C THR A 65 13.57 -1.69 -23.28
N VAL A 66 14.51 -1.44 -22.37
CA VAL A 66 15.39 -2.45 -21.77
C VAL A 66 15.08 -2.58 -20.29
N ALA A 67 14.70 -3.77 -19.83
CA ALA A 67 14.57 -4.07 -18.41
C ALA A 67 15.87 -4.69 -17.84
N ILE A 68 16.20 -4.37 -16.60
CA ILE A 68 17.19 -5.13 -15.83
C ILE A 68 16.51 -6.09 -14.85
N TYR A 69 17.13 -7.24 -14.61
CA TYR A 69 16.62 -8.22 -13.66
C TYR A 69 17.70 -8.93 -12.85
N SER A 70 17.34 -9.35 -11.64
CA SER A 70 18.13 -10.31 -10.85
C SER A 70 17.72 -11.75 -11.19
N ASP A 71 18.52 -12.76 -10.82
CA ASP A 71 18.16 -14.17 -11.06
C ASP A 71 16.74 -14.54 -10.58
N ALA A 72 16.30 -13.98 -9.44
CA ALA A 72 14.95 -14.21 -8.90
C ALA A 72 13.83 -13.52 -9.70
N ASP A 73 14.18 -12.53 -10.52
CA ASP A 73 13.25 -11.69 -11.28
C ASP A 73 13.06 -12.12 -12.74
N ILE A 74 13.69 -13.21 -13.18
CA ILE A 74 13.63 -13.66 -14.58
C ILE A 74 12.19 -13.82 -15.10
N ASN A 75 11.27 -14.23 -14.23
CA ASN A 75 9.85 -14.42 -14.54
C ASN A 75 8.95 -13.23 -14.13
N SER A 76 9.54 -12.10 -13.75
CA SER A 76 8.79 -10.91 -13.34
C SER A 76 8.09 -10.25 -14.54
N LEU A 77 6.98 -9.56 -14.27
CA LEU A 77 6.15 -8.97 -15.33
C LEU A 77 6.92 -7.91 -16.14
N HIS A 78 7.75 -7.09 -15.50
CA HIS A 78 8.49 -6.03 -16.19
C HIS A 78 9.51 -6.58 -17.20
N VAL A 79 10.09 -7.76 -16.94
CA VAL A 79 11.00 -8.47 -17.85
C VAL A 79 10.26 -8.89 -19.12
N ARG A 80 9.07 -9.48 -18.98
CA ARG A 80 8.23 -9.86 -20.14
C ARG A 80 7.65 -8.68 -20.91
N LEU A 81 7.50 -7.52 -20.25
CA LEU A 81 6.93 -6.33 -20.87
C LEU A 81 7.94 -5.53 -21.68
N ALA A 82 9.23 -5.58 -21.33
CA ALA A 82 10.27 -4.86 -22.06
C ALA A 82 10.56 -5.51 -23.42
N ASP A 83 11.22 -4.76 -24.31
CA ASP A 83 11.62 -5.27 -25.63
C ASP A 83 12.92 -6.07 -25.55
N GLU A 84 13.80 -5.70 -24.61
CA GLU A 84 15.03 -6.40 -24.27
C GLU A 84 15.15 -6.52 -22.75
N ALA A 85 15.86 -7.54 -22.25
CA ALA A 85 16.11 -7.68 -20.82
C ALA A 85 17.51 -8.24 -20.53
N ILE A 86 18.20 -7.66 -19.55
CA ILE A 86 19.57 -8.04 -19.15
C ILE A 86 19.61 -8.45 -17.68
N ASN A 87 20.26 -9.57 -17.41
CA ASN A 87 20.56 -10.00 -16.04
C ASN A 87 21.70 -9.14 -15.47
N VAL A 88 21.48 -8.55 -14.29
CA VAL A 88 22.46 -7.69 -13.59
C VAL A 88 23.00 -8.30 -12.29
N GLY A 89 22.69 -9.56 -12.00
CA GLY A 89 23.29 -10.32 -10.91
C GLY A 89 22.32 -11.12 -10.04
N PRO A 90 22.78 -11.60 -8.88
CA PRO A 90 22.01 -12.47 -8.00
C PRO A 90 20.85 -11.75 -7.29
N PRO A 91 19.95 -12.49 -6.61
CA PRO A 91 18.71 -11.93 -6.03
C PRO A 91 18.92 -10.79 -5.02
N ALA A 92 20.07 -10.75 -4.34
CA ALA A 92 20.40 -9.67 -3.40
C ALA A 92 20.55 -8.34 -4.14
N THR A 93 19.75 -7.34 -3.77
CA THR A 93 19.70 -6.03 -4.44
C THR A 93 21.03 -5.29 -4.42
N SER A 94 21.83 -5.44 -3.36
CA SER A 94 23.19 -4.89 -3.25
C SER A 94 24.15 -5.41 -4.33
N LYS A 95 23.90 -6.60 -4.86
CA LYS A 95 24.70 -7.24 -5.91
C LYS A 95 24.05 -7.18 -7.29
N SER A 96 22.84 -6.62 -7.40
CA SER A 96 22.08 -6.50 -8.66
C SER A 96 21.61 -5.06 -8.88
N TYR A 97 20.42 -4.68 -8.41
CA TYR A 97 19.79 -3.38 -8.67
C TYR A 97 20.53 -2.15 -8.09
N LEU A 98 21.44 -2.35 -7.14
CA LEU A 98 22.30 -1.31 -6.57
C LEU A 98 23.74 -1.37 -7.12
N ASN A 99 24.06 -2.35 -7.96
CA ASN A 99 25.39 -2.52 -8.52
C ASN A 99 25.55 -1.64 -9.77
N ILE A 100 26.13 -0.44 -9.57
CA ILE A 100 26.39 0.53 -10.64
C ILE A 100 27.21 -0.10 -11.79
N PRO A 101 28.35 -0.79 -11.56
CA PRO A 101 29.12 -1.42 -12.64
C PRO A 101 28.30 -2.35 -13.55
N ASN A 102 27.45 -3.21 -12.97
CA ASN A 102 26.62 -4.14 -13.74
C ASN A 102 25.57 -3.40 -14.59
N ILE A 103 24.97 -2.34 -14.04
CA ILE A 103 23.99 -1.52 -14.76
C ILE A 103 24.66 -0.75 -15.89
N ILE A 104 25.85 -0.18 -15.66
CA ILE A 104 26.66 0.48 -16.70
C ILE A 104 27.04 -0.52 -17.81
N GLY A 105 27.40 -1.75 -17.45
CA GLY A 105 27.62 -2.83 -18.41
C GLY A 105 26.38 -3.14 -19.26
N ALA A 106 25.21 -3.23 -18.64
CA ALA A 106 23.94 -3.46 -19.34
C ALA A 106 23.58 -2.31 -20.30
N ILE A 107 23.84 -1.06 -19.92
CA ILE A 107 23.63 0.11 -20.80
C ILE A 107 24.53 0.03 -22.02
N LYS A 108 25.83 -0.25 -21.83
CA LYS A 108 26.80 -0.40 -22.93
C LYS A 108 26.44 -1.54 -23.87
N GLN A 109 26.01 -2.68 -23.32
CA GLN A 109 25.63 -3.86 -24.11
C GLN A 109 24.37 -3.61 -24.97
N THR A 110 23.40 -2.87 -24.45
CA THR A 110 22.09 -2.70 -25.09
C THR A 110 22.03 -1.44 -25.98
N GLY A 111 22.96 -0.51 -25.79
CA GLY A 111 22.97 0.78 -26.49
C GLY A 111 21.84 1.71 -26.03
N ALA A 112 21.37 1.58 -24.79
CA ALA A 112 20.36 2.48 -24.24
C ALA A 112 20.93 3.91 -24.12
N GLN A 113 20.19 4.90 -24.62
CA GLN A 113 20.62 6.31 -24.66
C GLN A 113 20.30 7.06 -23.36
N ALA A 114 19.31 6.57 -22.61
CA ALA A 114 18.90 7.17 -21.35
C ALA A 114 18.45 6.09 -20.36
N VAL A 115 18.50 6.44 -19.08
CA VAL A 115 18.16 5.56 -17.97
C VAL A 115 17.05 6.18 -17.12
N HIS A 116 15.94 5.46 -16.97
CA HIS A 116 14.90 5.83 -16.04
C HIS A 116 15.06 5.04 -14.73
N PRO A 117 15.34 5.71 -13.59
CA PRO A 117 15.63 5.00 -12.34
C PRO A 117 14.36 4.57 -11.58
N GLY A 118 13.20 5.12 -11.93
CA GLY A 118 11.96 4.88 -11.18
C GLY A 118 12.04 5.55 -9.81
N TYR A 119 11.80 4.78 -8.75
CA TYR A 119 11.93 5.22 -7.36
C TYR A 119 12.66 4.17 -6.50
N GLY A 120 13.28 4.58 -5.40
CA GLY A 120 14.19 3.72 -4.63
C GLY A 120 15.43 3.34 -5.44
N PHE A 121 16.16 2.32 -5.00
CA PHE A 121 17.45 1.92 -5.60
C PHE A 121 18.39 3.10 -5.84
N LEU A 122 18.79 3.33 -7.09
CA LEU A 122 19.74 4.36 -7.49
C LEU A 122 19.05 5.68 -7.93
N SER A 123 17.74 5.83 -7.72
CA SER A 123 16.99 7.04 -8.14
C SER A 123 17.41 8.33 -7.42
N GLU A 124 18.03 8.21 -6.24
CA GLU A 124 18.52 9.34 -5.43
C GLU A 124 20.03 9.18 -5.15
N ASN A 125 20.76 8.51 -6.04
CA ASN A 125 22.19 8.29 -5.91
C ASN A 125 22.97 9.20 -6.90
N SER A 126 23.65 10.22 -6.37
CA SER A 126 24.44 11.18 -7.16
C SER A 126 25.59 10.53 -7.93
N GLN A 127 26.27 9.54 -7.33
CA GLN A 127 27.37 8.80 -7.98
C GLN A 127 26.89 8.04 -9.22
N PHE A 128 25.64 7.55 -9.21
CA PHE A 128 25.06 6.90 -10.36
C PHE A 128 24.80 7.90 -11.50
N VAL A 129 24.33 9.11 -11.19
CA VAL A 129 24.18 10.18 -12.19
C VAL A 129 25.53 10.51 -12.82
N HIS A 130 26.57 10.68 -12.00
CA HIS A 130 27.93 10.92 -12.45
C HIS A 130 28.46 9.82 -13.38
N ALA A 131 28.28 8.55 -12.99
CA ALA A 131 28.72 7.40 -13.80
C ALA A 131 27.97 7.29 -15.14
N LEU A 132 26.73 7.79 -15.24
CA LEU A 132 25.98 7.85 -16.48
C LEU A 132 26.50 8.97 -17.40
N ASP A 133 26.85 10.13 -16.83
CA ASP A 133 27.43 11.25 -17.57
C ASP A 133 28.78 10.86 -18.22
N GLU A 134 29.62 10.09 -17.52
CA GLU A 134 30.91 9.58 -18.04
C GLU A 134 30.76 8.70 -19.29
N ILE A 135 29.63 8.01 -19.45
CA ILE A 135 29.36 7.14 -20.61
C ILE A 135 28.41 7.80 -21.63
N GLY A 136 28.02 9.05 -21.41
CA GLY A 136 27.10 9.80 -22.27
C GLY A 136 25.65 9.32 -22.25
N ALA A 137 25.24 8.55 -21.24
CA ALA A 137 23.86 8.11 -21.07
C ALA A 137 23.07 9.13 -20.25
N VAL A 138 21.88 9.53 -20.72
CA VAL A 138 21.09 10.57 -20.03
C VAL A 138 20.35 9.97 -18.82
N PHE A 139 20.52 10.56 -17.64
CA PHE A 139 19.69 10.24 -16.48
C PHE A 139 18.31 10.91 -16.58
N ILE A 140 17.23 10.12 -16.59
CA ILE A 140 15.86 10.62 -16.61
C ILE A 140 15.41 10.93 -15.17
N GLY A 141 15.89 12.05 -14.66
CA GLY A 141 15.72 12.52 -13.29
C GLY A 141 16.39 13.89 -13.10
N PRO A 142 16.52 14.39 -11.87
CA PRO A 142 17.22 15.65 -11.62
C PRO A 142 18.74 15.53 -11.79
N ASN A 143 19.43 16.67 -11.91
CA ASN A 143 20.89 16.70 -11.95
C ASN A 143 21.54 16.33 -10.62
N GLU A 144 22.81 15.92 -10.70
CA GLU A 144 23.64 15.53 -9.55
C GLU A 144 23.66 16.60 -8.44
N ARG A 145 23.83 17.87 -8.81
CA ARG A 145 23.90 18.98 -7.85
C ARG A 145 22.60 19.13 -7.05
N ALA A 146 21.46 19.13 -7.74
CA ALA A 146 20.15 19.26 -7.10
C ALA A 146 19.83 18.04 -6.21
N MET A 147 20.21 16.84 -6.67
CA MET A 147 20.06 15.60 -5.91
C MET A 147 20.91 15.62 -4.62
N ALA A 148 22.17 16.01 -4.71
CA ALA A 148 23.05 16.14 -3.54
C ALA A 148 22.58 17.24 -2.57
N ALA A 149 22.18 18.40 -3.11
CA ALA A 149 21.72 19.54 -2.31
C ALA A 149 20.48 19.23 -1.47
N MET A 150 19.57 18.40 -1.99
CA MET A 150 18.32 18.05 -1.29
C MET A 150 18.41 16.74 -0.49
N GLY A 151 19.48 15.94 -0.68
CA GLY A 151 19.66 14.66 0.01
C GLY A 151 20.09 14.77 1.48
N ASP A 152 20.78 15.85 1.87
CA ASP A 152 21.13 16.12 3.28
C ASP A 152 20.08 17.04 3.93
N LYS A 153 19.52 16.62 5.07
CA LYS A 153 18.44 17.34 5.76
C LYS A 153 18.86 18.70 6.30
N ILE A 154 20.12 18.88 6.68
CA ILE A 154 20.63 20.15 7.17
C ILE A 154 20.83 21.09 5.99
N GLN A 155 21.50 20.61 4.93
CA GLN A 155 21.76 21.40 3.73
C GLN A 155 20.47 21.83 3.04
N SER A 156 19.51 20.91 2.86
CA SER A 156 18.21 21.20 2.25
C SER A 156 17.42 22.26 3.00
N LYS A 157 17.51 22.30 4.34
CA LYS A 157 16.87 23.35 5.17
C LYS A 157 17.50 24.71 5.00
N ILE A 158 18.84 24.77 4.94
CA ILE A 158 19.56 26.03 4.70
C ILE A 158 19.12 26.61 3.36
N ILE A 159 19.13 25.78 2.32
CA ILE A 159 18.68 26.15 0.97
C ILE A 159 17.20 26.54 0.95
N ALA A 160 16.34 25.81 1.66
CA ALA A 160 14.92 26.15 1.78
C ALA A 160 14.72 27.53 2.41
N LYS A 161 15.49 27.86 3.45
CA LYS A 161 15.44 29.17 4.10
C LYS A 161 15.95 30.29 3.19
N GLU A 162 17.04 30.06 2.46
CA GLU A 162 17.56 30.99 1.44
C GLU A 162 16.54 31.23 0.31
N ALA A 163 15.81 30.18 -0.09
CA ALA A 163 14.71 30.25 -1.05
C ALA A 163 13.41 30.84 -0.46
N LYS A 164 13.42 31.32 0.79
CA LYS A 164 12.28 31.88 1.52
C LYS A 164 11.10 30.91 1.66
N VAL A 165 11.40 29.61 1.73
CA VAL A 165 10.44 28.56 2.04
C VAL A 165 10.24 28.50 3.55
N THR A 166 8.99 28.35 3.96
CA THR A 166 8.63 28.22 5.37
C THR A 166 9.18 26.89 5.89
N THR A 167 10.08 26.92 6.87
CA THR A 167 10.68 25.72 7.48
C THR A 167 10.20 25.53 8.92
N ILE A 168 10.26 24.28 9.41
CA ILE A 168 9.92 23.99 10.81
C ILE A 168 10.87 24.79 11.72
N PRO A 169 10.35 25.54 12.71
CA PRO A 169 11.20 26.21 13.70
C PRO A 169 12.15 25.21 14.35
N GLY A 170 13.45 25.50 14.34
CA GLY A 170 14.46 24.55 14.80
C GLY A 170 15.86 25.12 14.75
N PHE A 171 16.81 24.36 15.29
CA PHE A 171 18.22 24.72 15.25
C PHE A 171 18.81 24.45 13.87
N ASN A 172 19.42 25.48 13.28
CA ASN A 172 20.00 25.42 11.94
C ASN A 172 21.48 24.97 12.01
N GLY A 173 21.71 23.79 12.59
CA GLY A 173 23.05 23.25 12.79
C GLY A 173 23.04 21.84 13.37
N VAL A 174 24.24 21.27 13.59
CA VAL A 174 24.41 19.96 14.23
C VAL A 174 24.44 20.14 15.74
N VAL A 175 23.64 19.35 16.45
CA VAL A 175 23.61 19.36 17.90
C VAL A 175 24.84 18.61 18.42
N GLU A 176 25.70 19.32 19.14
CA GLU A 176 27.02 18.80 19.54
C GLU A 176 26.96 17.75 20.67
N ASN A 177 26.11 17.98 21.66
CA ASN A 177 26.02 17.14 22.84
C ASN A 177 24.64 17.25 23.52
N VAL A 178 24.43 16.43 24.55
CA VAL A 178 23.16 16.32 25.28
C VAL A 178 22.72 17.65 25.90
N ASP A 179 23.64 18.42 26.49
CA ASP A 179 23.30 19.70 27.14
C ASP A 179 22.96 20.77 26.10
N HIS A 180 23.65 20.77 24.96
CA HIS A 180 23.31 21.61 23.82
C HIS A 180 21.90 21.27 23.29
N ALA A 181 21.53 19.98 23.23
CA ALA A 181 20.20 19.55 22.82
C ALA A 181 19.09 20.10 23.76
N VAL A 182 19.31 20.08 25.07
CA VAL A 182 18.36 20.61 26.07
C VAL A 182 18.27 22.13 25.97
N LYS A 183 19.40 22.83 25.80
CA LYS A 183 19.41 24.28 25.61
C LYS A 183 18.57 24.69 24.39
N ILE A 184 18.83 24.04 23.24
CA ILE A 184 18.08 24.28 22.00
C ILE A 184 16.59 23.96 22.20
N ALA A 185 16.26 22.85 22.86
CA ALA A 185 14.88 22.45 23.08
C ALA A 185 14.10 23.49 23.91
N ASN A 186 14.75 24.11 24.90
CA ASN A 186 14.18 25.20 25.68
C ASN A 186 14.03 26.50 24.87
N GLU A 187 14.98 26.82 23.98
CA GLU A 187 14.89 27.98 23.08
C GLU A 187 13.74 27.84 22.06
N ILE A 188 13.51 26.63 21.53
CA ILE A 188 12.40 26.33 20.61
C ILE A 188 11.05 26.26 21.36
N GLY A 189 11.09 25.75 22.59
CA GLY A 189 9.92 25.46 23.43
C GLY A 189 9.34 24.06 23.14
N TYR A 190 9.07 23.31 24.20
CA TYR A 190 8.50 21.96 24.14
C TYR A 190 7.05 21.93 23.62
N PRO A 191 6.59 20.80 23.01
CA PRO A 191 7.39 19.62 22.65
C PRO A 191 8.32 19.87 21.45
N VAL A 192 9.42 19.11 21.40
CA VAL A 192 10.41 19.12 20.31
C VAL A 192 10.64 17.72 19.75
N MET A 193 11.12 17.62 18.51
CA MET A 193 11.54 16.39 17.87
C MET A 193 13.05 16.39 17.63
N ILE A 194 13.73 15.35 18.11
CA ILE A 194 15.14 15.08 17.83
C ILE A 194 15.20 14.09 16.67
N LYS A 195 15.88 14.45 15.59
CA LYS A 195 15.99 13.64 14.36
C LYS A 195 17.46 13.45 13.97
N ALA A 196 17.76 12.34 13.31
CA ALA A 196 19.03 12.14 12.63
C ALA A 196 19.15 12.99 11.35
N SER A 197 20.36 13.50 11.08
CA SER A 197 20.68 14.26 9.87
C SER A 197 20.63 13.38 8.62
N ALA A 198 21.16 12.16 8.72
CA ALA A 198 21.12 11.15 7.68
C ALA A 198 20.03 10.12 7.96
N GLY A 199 19.36 9.65 6.90
CA GLY A 199 18.39 8.55 6.97
C GLY A 199 16.94 8.97 6.68
N GLY A 200 16.16 8.01 6.19
CA GLY A 200 14.75 8.15 5.82
C GLY A 200 13.85 7.11 6.52
N GLY A 201 12.53 7.27 6.38
CA GLY A 201 11.55 6.32 6.95
C GLY A 201 11.34 6.41 8.47
N GLY A 202 11.79 7.52 9.07
CA GLY A 202 11.58 7.86 10.49
C GLY A 202 12.36 7.04 11.52
N LYS A 203 13.45 6.39 11.11
CA LYS A 203 14.47 5.85 12.03
C LYS A 203 15.29 6.99 12.63
N GLY A 204 15.67 6.88 13.91
CA GLY A 204 16.42 7.91 14.62
C GLY A 204 15.64 9.20 14.89
N MET A 205 14.30 9.14 14.97
CA MET A 205 13.44 10.28 15.34
C MET A 205 12.73 10.01 16.67
N ARG A 206 12.76 10.97 17.59
CA ARG A 206 12.08 10.88 18.89
C ARG A 206 11.49 12.22 19.31
N ILE A 207 10.35 12.16 19.97
CA ILE A 207 9.66 13.32 20.55
C ILE A 207 10.14 13.46 21.99
N ALA A 208 10.39 14.70 22.43
CA ALA A 208 10.67 15.04 23.81
C ALA A 208 9.69 16.12 24.27
N TRP A 209 9.07 15.90 25.43
CA TRP A 209 8.11 16.81 26.06
C TRP A 209 8.73 17.66 27.17
N ASN A 210 9.93 17.30 27.63
CA ASN A 210 10.65 17.97 28.70
C ASN A 210 12.16 17.69 28.60
N ASP A 211 12.95 18.36 29.45
CA ASP A 211 14.41 18.24 29.51
C ASP A 211 14.88 16.79 29.69
N LYS A 212 14.22 16.03 30.57
CA LYS A 212 14.61 14.64 30.85
C LYS A 212 14.49 13.78 29.60
N GLU A 213 13.35 13.88 28.92
CA GLU A 213 13.11 13.15 27.68
C GLU A 213 14.03 13.62 26.56
N ALA A 214 14.36 14.90 26.46
CA ALA A 214 15.31 15.41 25.47
C ALA A 214 16.70 14.79 25.66
N ARG A 215 17.14 14.63 26.92
CA ARG A 215 18.42 13.98 27.26
C ARG A 215 18.44 12.51 26.84
N GLU A 216 17.37 11.78 27.11
CA GLU A 216 17.23 10.36 26.75
C GLU A 216 17.12 10.19 25.23
N ALA A 217 16.29 11.00 24.58
CA ALA A 217 16.06 10.97 23.15
C ALA A 217 17.36 11.24 22.36
N PHE A 218 18.18 12.21 22.78
CA PHE A 218 19.47 12.49 22.12
C PHE A 218 20.40 11.27 22.14
N LYS A 219 20.58 10.64 23.31
CA LYS A 219 21.46 9.48 23.46
C LYS A 219 21.03 8.32 22.58
N ILE A 220 19.73 7.99 22.61
CA ILE A 220 19.20 6.86 21.85
C ILE A 220 19.25 7.15 20.35
N SER A 221 18.81 8.34 19.91
CA SER A 221 18.80 8.70 18.50
C SER A 221 20.21 8.76 17.91
N SER A 222 21.22 9.20 18.67
CA SER A 222 22.61 9.26 18.20
C SER A 222 23.19 7.86 17.97
N SER A 223 22.97 6.93 18.91
CA SER A 223 23.39 5.53 18.76
C SER A 223 22.65 4.82 17.62
N GLU A 224 21.34 5.07 17.48
CA GLU A 224 20.53 4.50 16.39
C GLU A 224 20.98 5.03 15.02
N ALA A 225 21.26 6.33 14.91
CA ALA A 225 21.72 6.94 13.68
C ALA A 225 23.11 6.42 13.26
N LEU A 226 24.04 6.32 14.22
CA LEU A 226 25.38 5.78 13.97
C LEU A 226 25.33 4.32 13.50
N SER A 227 24.55 3.48 14.17
CA SER A 227 24.41 2.05 13.82
C SER A 227 23.67 1.82 12.49
N SER A 228 22.72 2.69 12.14
CA SER A 228 21.88 2.52 10.95
C SER A 228 22.46 3.17 9.70
N PHE A 229 23.13 4.31 9.86
CA PHE A 229 23.52 5.20 8.75
C PHE A 229 24.99 5.61 8.77
N GLY A 230 25.75 5.24 9.81
CA GLY A 230 27.16 5.63 9.94
C GLY A 230 27.37 7.12 10.25
N ASP A 231 26.29 7.86 10.54
CA ASP A 231 26.28 9.30 10.80
C ASP A 231 25.54 9.57 12.11
N SER A 232 26.21 10.17 13.09
CA SER A 232 25.67 10.47 14.43
C SER A 232 25.13 11.89 14.56
N ARG A 233 25.17 12.71 13.50
CA ARG A 233 24.71 14.11 13.53
C ARG A 233 23.19 14.14 13.75
N LEU A 234 22.76 14.92 14.75
CA LEU A 234 21.35 15.12 15.10
C LEU A 234 20.92 16.58 14.95
N LEU A 235 19.62 16.77 14.76
CA LEU A 235 18.94 18.06 14.68
C LEU A 235 17.72 18.10 15.62
N VAL A 236 17.44 19.26 16.22
CA VAL A 236 16.27 19.49 17.09
C VAL A 236 15.34 20.50 16.42
N GLU A 237 14.07 20.12 16.31
CA GLU A 237 13.01 20.89 15.67
C GLU A 237 11.78 20.97 16.57
N LYS A 238 10.93 21.97 16.33
CA LYS A 238 9.62 22.04 16.95
C LYS A 238 8.78 20.82 16.54
N PHE A 239 8.17 20.16 17.52
CA PHE A 239 7.17 19.14 17.24
C PHE A 239 5.86 19.84 16.86
N ILE A 240 5.35 19.53 15.67
CA ILE A 240 4.04 20.00 15.22
C ILE A 240 2.99 18.97 15.65
N GLU A 241 2.03 19.40 16.46
CA GLU A 241 0.92 18.56 16.93
C GLU A 241 -0.17 18.43 15.87
N ASP A 242 -0.80 17.26 15.81
CA ASP A 242 -1.80 16.87 14.82
C ASP A 242 -1.49 17.30 13.37
N PRO A 243 -0.26 17.07 12.87
CA PRO A 243 0.10 17.55 11.55
C PRO A 243 -0.57 16.68 10.48
N ARG A 244 -0.79 17.30 9.33
CA ARG A 244 -1.08 16.61 8.07
C ARG A 244 0.16 16.59 7.21
N HIS A 245 0.40 15.46 6.56
CA HIS A 245 1.48 15.35 5.60
C HIS A 245 0.93 15.69 4.22
N ILE A 246 1.29 16.87 3.69
CA ILE A 246 0.82 17.36 2.40
C ILE A 246 2.03 17.69 1.53
N GLU A 247 2.03 17.23 0.30
CA GLU A 247 3.16 17.32 -0.60
C GLU A 247 2.79 17.94 -1.95
N ILE A 248 3.72 18.71 -2.52
CA ILE A 248 3.55 19.39 -3.79
C ILE A 248 4.35 18.68 -4.87
N GLN A 249 3.66 18.18 -5.88
CA GLN A 249 4.30 17.65 -7.08
C GLN A 249 4.85 18.81 -7.92
N LEU A 250 6.13 18.73 -8.24
CA LEU A 250 6.82 19.68 -9.09
C LEU A 250 7.20 19.03 -10.41
N ILE A 251 7.29 19.86 -11.45
CA ILE A 251 8.00 19.52 -12.67
C ILE A 251 8.76 20.73 -13.22
N GLY A 252 10.04 20.54 -13.52
CA GLY A 252 10.90 21.56 -14.13
C GLY A 252 11.57 21.05 -15.41
N ASP A 253 11.89 21.96 -16.33
CA ASP A 253 12.73 21.68 -17.49
C ASP A 253 14.12 22.31 -17.38
N GLN A 254 14.99 21.97 -18.34
CA GLN A 254 16.34 22.53 -18.44
C GLN A 254 16.37 23.96 -19.02
N HIS A 255 15.20 24.58 -19.25
CA HIS A 255 15.06 25.94 -19.81
C HIS A 255 14.65 26.95 -18.74
N GLY A 256 14.66 26.56 -17.47
CA GLY A 256 14.30 27.41 -16.34
C GLY A 256 12.79 27.48 -16.05
N ASN A 257 11.97 26.71 -16.78
CA ASN A 257 10.56 26.60 -16.45
C ASN A 257 10.39 25.59 -15.32
N THR A 258 9.62 25.97 -14.31
CA THR A 258 9.26 25.08 -13.20
C THR A 258 7.85 25.43 -12.77
N ILE A 259 7.01 24.40 -12.65
CA ILE A 259 5.62 24.52 -12.23
C ILE A 259 5.34 23.53 -11.11
N TYR A 260 4.30 23.82 -10.33
CA TYR A 260 3.70 22.87 -9.41
C TYR A 260 2.39 22.33 -10.00
N LEU A 261 2.08 21.10 -9.65
CA LEU A 261 0.80 20.43 -9.89
C LEU A 261 0.03 20.36 -8.57
N PRO A 262 -1.27 19.99 -8.59
CA PRO A 262 -2.05 19.90 -7.36
C PRO A 262 -1.38 18.98 -6.33
N GLU A 263 -1.53 19.35 -5.07
CA GLU A 263 -0.95 18.68 -3.92
C GLU A 263 -1.55 17.29 -3.70
N ARG A 264 -0.80 16.46 -2.97
CA ARG A 264 -1.27 15.20 -2.42
C ARG A 264 -1.24 15.26 -0.90
N GLU A 265 -2.23 14.69 -0.25
CA GLU A 265 -2.25 14.48 1.19
C GLU A 265 -1.96 13.00 1.49
N CYS A 266 -0.86 12.77 2.19
CA CYS A 266 -0.33 11.46 2.54
C CYS A 266 -0.33 11.28 4.07
N SER A 267 -1.29 11.89 4.76
CA SER A 267 -1.39 11.87 6.23
C SER A 267 -1.56 10.45 6.79
N ILE A 268 -2.29 9.56 6.10
CA ILE A 268 -2.61 8.23 6.60
C ILE A 268 -1.42 7.29 6.36
N GLN A 269 -0.61 7.12 7.42
CA GLN A 269 0.62 6.35 7.38
C GLN A 269 0.67 5.34 8.52
N ARG A 270 1.32 4.20 8.29
CA ARG A 270 1.57 3.18 9.32
C ARG A 270 3.07 3.03 9.51
N ARG A 271 3.61 3.38 10.68
CA ARG A 271 5.05 3.33 10.97
C ARG A 271 5.87 4.03 9.85
N ASN A 272 5.44 5.24 9.47
CA ASN A 272 6.04 6.05 8.40
C ASN A 272 5.97 5.46 6.98
N GLN A 273 5.17 4.40 6.77
CA GLN A 273 4.82 3.92 5.42
C GLN A 273 3.49 4.54 4.99
N LYS A 274 3.48 5.27 3.86
CA LYS A 274 2.27 5.82 3.24
C LYS A 274 1.30 4.69 2.85
N VAL A 275 0.06 4.78 3.31
CA VAL A 275 -0.98 3.75 3.11
C VAL A 275 -2.07 4.26 2.17
N ILE A 276 -2.55 5.47 2.45
CA ILE A 276 -3.56 6.16 1.65
C ILE A 276 -3.02 7.53 1.28
N GLU A 277 -3.17 7.86 0.00
CA GLU A 277 -2.82 9.15 -0.57
C GLU A 277 -4.05 9.74 -1.26
N GLU A 278 -4.33 11.02 -1.06
CA GLU A 278 -5.47 11.70 -1.69
C GLU A 278 -5.07 13.01 -2.38
N ALA A 279 -5.78 13.38 -3.43
CA ALA A 279 -5.52 14.64 -4.14
C ALA A 279 -6.81 15.20 -4.75
N PRO A 280 -7.06 16.53 -4.69
CA PRO A 280 -6.36 17.48 -3.82
C PRO A 280 -6.64 17.22 -2.33
N SER A 281 -5.93 17.90 -1.43
CA SER A 281 -6.20 17.87 0.02
C SER A 281 -7.52 18.58 0.34
N VAL A 282 -8.30 17.98 1.25
CA VAL A 282 -9.55 18.56 1.78
C VAL A 282 -9.30 19.59 2.90
N HIS A 283 -8.08 19.66 3.44
CA HIS A 283 -7.74 20.52 4.58
C HIS A 283 -7.37 21.95 4.18
N ILE A 284 -6.60 22.11 3.10
CA ILE A 284 -6.04 23.39 2.68
C ILE A 284 -6.97 24.13 1.71
N ASP A 285 -7.07 25.45 1.92
CA ASP A 285 -7.80 26.34 1.01
C ASP A 285 -6.95 26.73 -0.22
N ILE A 286 -7.55 27.52 -1.12
CA ILE A 286 -6.90 27.97 -2.36
C ILE A 286 -5.68 28.85 -2.06
N ALA A 287 -5.73 29.68 -1.02
CA ALA A 287 -4.65 30.61 -0.68
C ALA A 287 -3.43 29.86 -0.15
N THR A 288 -3.63 28.95 0.82
CA THR A 288 -2.57 28.08 1.35
C THR A 288 -1.98 27.21 0.24
N ARG A 289 -2.83 26.60 -0.60
CA ARG A 289 -2.38 25.78 -1.74
C ARG A 289 -1.49 26.55 -2.71
N LYS A 290 -1.89 27.77 -3.07
CA LYS A 290 -1.09 28.65 -3.92
C LYS A 290 0.24 29.00 -3.26
N ALA A 291 0.24 29.37 -1.99
CA ALA A 291 1.45 29.71 -1.24
C ALA A 291 2.44 28.53 -1.16
N MET A 292 1.94 27.32 -0.86
CA MET A 292 2.74 26.09 -0.85
C MET A 292 3.34 25.80 -2.23
N GLY A 293 2.52 25.89 -3.29
CA GLY A 293 2.96 25.66 -4.66
C GLY A 293 4.04 26.65 -5.11
N GLU A 294 3.86 27.94 -4.83
CA GLU A 294 4.81 29.00 -5.18
C GLU A 294 6.14 28.85 -4.42
N GLN A 295 6.09 28.52 -3.12
CA GLN A 295 7.31 28.26 -2.34
C GLN A 295 8.04 27.00 -2.81
N ALA A 296 7.31 25.93 -3.16
CA ALA A 296 7.92 24.72 -3.73
C ALA A 296 8.61 25.00 -5.08
N VAL A 297 7.99 25.82 -5.95
CA VAL A 297 8.63 26.26 -7.21
C VAL A 297 9.85 27.15 -6.95
N ALA A 298 9.79 28.04 -5.96
CA ALA A 298 10.92 28.89 -5.60
C ALA A 298 12.12 28.05 -5.15
N LEU A 299 11.89 27.02 -4.33
CA LEU A 299 12.91 26.05 -3.90
C LEU A 299 13.53 25.32 -5.08
N ALA A 300 12.69 24.76 -5.94
CA ALA A 300 13.11 24.02 -7.12
C ALA A 300 13.98 24.88 -8.05
N LYS A 301 13.60 26.14 -8.27
CA LYS A 301 14.38 27.09 -9.07
C LYS A 301 15.72 27.43 -8.43
N ASN A 302 15.76 27.59 -7.11
CA ASN A 302 16.98 27.92 -6.37
C ASN A 302 18.07 26.84 -6.55
N VAL A 303 17.68 25.57 -6.54
CA VAL A 303 18.62 24.44 -6.75
C VAL A 303 18.81 24.05 -8.21
N GLY A 304 18.19 24.77 -9.17
CA GLY A 304 18.25 24.42 -10.59
C GLY A 304 17.63 23.05 -10.88
N TYR A 305 16.54 22.71 -10.19
CA TYR A 305 15.85 21.42 -10.33
C TYR A 305 15.17 21.30 -11.70
N TYR A 306 15.33 20.13 -12.32
CA TYR A 306 14.53 19.71 -13.48
C TYR A 306 14.09 18.25 -13.31
N SER A 307 13.17 17.80 -14.17
CA SER A 307 12.41 16.56 -14.03
C SER A 307 11.27 16.66 -13.00
N ALA A 308 10.62 15.54 -12.72
CA ALA A 308 9.59 15.46 -11.69
C ALA A 308 10.23 15.35 -10.30
N GLY A 309 9.66 16.04 -9.31
CA GLY A 309 10.10 15.99 -7.92
C GLY A 309 8.94 16.28 -6.98
N THR A 310 9.11 16.09 -5.68
CA THR A 310 8.05 16.39 -4.71
C THR A 310 8.61 17.07 -3.48
N CYS A 311 8.05 18.23 -3.14
CA CYS A 311 8.32 18.91 -1.87
C CYS A 311 7.30 18.45 -0.83
N GLU A 312 7.77 17.88 0.27
CA GLU A 312 6.95 17.41 1.37
C GLU A 312 6.82 18.49 2.45
N PHE A 313 5.60 18.72 2.92
CA PHE A 313 5.28 19.69 3.98
C PHE A 313 4.48 19.05 5.11
N LEU A 314 4.70 19.55 6.32
CA LEU A 314 3.79 19.36 7.44
C LEU A 314 2.86 20.56 7.54
N VAL A 315 1.56 20.31 7.60
CA VAL A 315 0.53 21.35 7.71
C VAL A 315 -0.21 21.17 9.02
N ASP A 316 -0.22 22.21 9.86
CA ASP A 316 -0.90 22.19 11.14
C ASP A 316 -2.43 22.41 11.00
N PRO A 317 -3.22 22.26 12.08
CA PRO A 317 -4.66 22.52 12.06
C PRO A 317 -5.05 23.97 11.69
N LYS A 318 -4.13 24.93 11.87
CA LYS A 318 -4.30 26.35 11.51
C LYS A 318 -3.88 26.66 10.07
N ARG A 319 -3.49 25.64 9.29
CA ARG A 319 -2.98 25.74 7.91
C ARG A 319 -1.62 26.45 7.79
N ASN A 320 -0.86 26.56 8.88
CA ASN A 320 0.56 26.87 8.77
C ASN A 320 1.27 25.64 8.21
N PHE A 321 2.14 25.85 7.22
CA PHE A 321 2.84 24.77 6.55
C PHE A 321 4.35 24.93 6.70
N TYR A 322 5.04 23.81 6.80
CA TYR A 322 6.47 23.76 7.08
C TYR A 322 7.14 22.72 6.20
N PHE A 323 8.18 23.12 5.48
CA PHE A 323 8.97 22.25 4.62
C PHE A 323 9.66 21.18 5.46
N LEU A 324 9.49 19.93 5.02
CA LEU A 324 10.09 18.75 5.64
C LEU A 324 11.33 18.31 4.85
N GLU A 325 11.13 17.91 3.60
CA GLU A 325 12.18 17.47 2.68
C GLU A 325 11.70 17.56 1.22
N MET A 326 12.62 17.35 0.27
CA MET A 326 12.28 17.24 -1.14
C MET A 326 12.79 15.91 -1.66
N ASN A 327 11.88 15.10 -2.19
CA ASN A 327 12.24 13.85 -2.85
C ASN A 327 12.60 14.14 -4.30
N THR A 328 13.84 13.87 -4.67
CA THR A 328 14.42 14.20 -5.97
C THR A 328 14.22 13.06 -6.98
N ARG A 329 12.98 12.55 -7.04
CA ARG A 329 12.56 11.42 -7.86
C ARG A 329 11.05 11.43 -8.08
N LEU A 330 10.56 10.51 -8.91
CA LEU A 330 9.13 10.21 -8.99
C LEU A 330 8.65 9.61 -7.66
N GLN A 331 7.52 10.11 -7.15
CA GLN A 331 6.85 9.53 -5.97
C GLN A 331 6.01 8.31 -6.37
N VAL A 332 5.77 7.39 -5.44
CA VAL A 332 5.03 6.15 -5.72
C VAL A 332 3.56 6.48 -6.07
N GLU A 333 3.01 7.45 -5.36
CA GLU A 333 1.66 7.97 -5.40
C GLU A 333 1.43 9.00 -6.53
N HIS A 334 2.40 9.23 -7.41
CA HIS A 334 2.24 10.10 -8.57
C HIS A 334 0.97 9.82 -9.44
N PRO A 335 0.43 8.58 -9.57
CA PRO A 335 -0.74 8.32 -10.41
C PRO A 335 -1.98 9.11 -10.00
N ILE A 336 -2.10 9.52 -8.73
CA ILE A 336 -3.23 10.34 -8.28
C ILE A 336 -3.16 11.75 -8.86
N THR A 337 -1.95 12.33 -8.94
CA THR A 337 -1.70 13.60 -9.61
C THR A 337 -1.96 13.45 -11.11
N GLU A 338 -1.52 12.36 -11.73
CA GLU A 338 -1.79 12.08 -13.15
C GLU A 338 -3.28 11.98 -13.45
N TYR A 339 -4.05 11.36 -12.56
CA TYR A 339 -5.49 11.18 -12.74
C TYR A 339 -6.25 12.52 -12.74
N ILE A 340 -5.95 13.40 -11.79
CA ILE A 340 -6.62 14.71 -11.68
C ILE A 340 -6.12 15.72 -12.72
N THR A 341 -4.84 15.63 -13.13
CA THR A 341 -4.25 16.56 -14.10
C THR A 341 -4.39 16.09 -15.53
N GLY A 342 -4.57 14.79 -15.78
CA GLY A 342 -4.49 14.17 -17.10
C GLY A 342 -3.08 14.11 -17.69
N LEU A 343 -2.05 14.44 -16.92
CA LEU A 343 -0.65 14.38 -17.35
C LEU A 343 -0.02 13.02 -17.05
N ASP A 344 0.78 12.53 -18.00
CA ASP A 344 1.71 11.43 -17.76
C ASP A 344 3.05 12.02 -17.30
N LEU A 345 3.36 11.91 -16.01
CA LEU A 345 4.58 12.46 -15.41
C LEU A 345 5.83 11.77 -15.92
N VAL A 346 5.77 10.45 -16.15
CA VAL A 346 6.87 9.71 -16.76
C VAL A 346 7.16 10.23 -18.17
N GLU A 347 6.11 10.53 -18.94
CA GLU A 347 6.25 11.11 -20.28
C GLU A 347 6.95 12.48 -20.21
N GLN A 348 6.55 13.34 -19.27
CA GLN A 348 7.19 14.63 -19.08
C GLN A 348 8.64 14.51 -18.59
N MET A 349 8.96 13.57 -17.69
CA MET A 349 10.34 13.30 -17.27
C MET A 349 11.22 12.93 -18.48
N ILE A 350 10.74 12.05 -19.37
CA ILE A 350 11.46 11.65 -20.59
C ILE A 350 11.69 12.85 -21.52
N ARG A 351 10.66 13.71 -21.70
CA ARG A 351 10.75 14.90 -22.55
C ARG A 351 11.75 15.92 -22.01
N VAL A 352 11.71 16.18 -20.71
CA VAL A 352 12.67 17.07 -20.03
C VAL A 352 14.10 16.53 -20.15
N ALA A 353 14.29 15.24 -19.95
CA ALA A 353 15.60 14.59 -20.13
C ALA A 353 16.11 14.73 -21.58
N ALA A 354 15.22 14.72 -22.56
CA ALA A 354 15.51 15.00 -23.97
C ALA A 354 15.63 16.51 -24.29
N LYS A 355 15.81 17.37 -23.27
CA LYS A 355 15.95 18.83 -23.39
C LYS A 355 14.76 19.54 -24.03
N GLN A 356 13.57 18.94 -24.02
CA GLN A 356 12.36 19.60 -24.49
C GLN A 356 11.81 20.56 -23.42
N LYS A 357 11.19 21.67 -23.86
CA LYS A 357 10.48 22.60 -22.98
C LYS A 357 9.18 21.99 -22.49
N LEU A 358 8.78 22.35 -21.27
CA LEU A 358 7.43 22.06 -20.78
C LEU A 358 6.41 22.77 -21.68
N GLY A 359 5.37 22.04 -22.08
CA GLY A 359 4.22 22.63 -22.77
C GLY A 359 3.48 23.64 -21.89
N ILE A 360 2.74 24.58 -22.50
CA ILE A 360 1.82 25.45 -21.74
C ILE A 360 0.74 24.57 -21.10
N LEU A 361 0.86 24.33 -19.81
CA LEU A 361 -0.11 23.58 -19.04
C LEU A 361 -1.20 24.54 -18.55
N LYS A 362 -2.27 24.69 -19.34
CA LYS A 362 -3.52 25.31 -18.88
C LYS A 362 -4.38 24.22 -18.23
N PHE A 363 -4.36 24.16 -16.90
CA PHE A 363 -5.28 23.30 -16.17
C PHE A 363 -6.62 24.02 -15.96
N PRO A 364 -7.75 23.50 -16.44
CA PRO A 364 -9.01 23.81 -15.77
C PRO A 364 -8.93 23.19 -14.37
N PHE A 365 -9.12 23.99 -13.32
CA PHE A 365 -9.28 23.49 -11.95
C PHE A 365 -10.57 22.63 -11.92
N ILE A 366 -10.46 21.34 -12.19
CA ILE A 366 -11.53 20.37 -11.96
C ILE A 366 -11.19 19.70 -10.63
N MET A 367 -11.87 20.09 -9.55
CA MET A 367 -11.75 19.42 -8.26
C MET A 367 -12.47 18.06 -8.32
N SER A 368 -11.77 17.03 -8.81
CA SER A 368 -12.10 15.65 -8.48
C SER A 368 -11.20 15.21 -7.32
N HIS A 369 -11.78 15.04 -6.13
CA HIS A 369 -11.07 14.38 -5.04
C HIS A 369 -10.95 12.89 -5.35
N LEU A 370 -9.72 12.41 -5.43
CA LEU A 370 -9.42 10.99 -5.51
C LEU A 370 -8.67 10.54 -4.26
N CYS A 371 -8.91 9.31 -3.85
CA CYS A 371 -8.15 8.59 -2.85
C CYS A 371 -7.54 7.38 -3.54
N ALA A 372 -6.22 7.22 -3.50
CA ALA A 372 -5.51 6.04 -3.96
C ALA A 372 -4.92 5.32 -2.74
N SER A 373 -4.81 4.00 -2.83
CA SER A 373 -4.13 3.20 -1.80
C SER A 373 -2.90 2.54 -2.41
N SER A 374 -1.79 2.54 -1.68
CA SER A 374 -0.57 1.81 -2.06
C SER A 374 -0.74 0.27 -2.04
N ALA A 375 -1.94 -0.23 -1.74
CA ALA A 375 -2.29 -1.65 -1.66
C ALA A 375 -2.43 -2.37 -3.03
N HIS A 376 -2.19 -1.69 -4.16
CA HIS A 376 -2.43 -2.23 -5.50
C HIS A 376 -1.27 -3.06 -6.10
N THR A 377 -0.22 -3.38 -5.34
CA THR A 377 0.87 -4.22 -5.82
C THR A 377 0.86 -5.62 -5.17
N ALA A 378 0.62 -6.65 -6.00
CA ALA A 378 0.60 -8.11 -5.74
C ALA A 378 -0.75 -8.73 -5.28
N PRO A 379 -1.39 -9.59 -6.13
CA PRO A 379 -2.69 -10.21 -5.82
C PRO A 379 -2.68 -11.29 -4.72
N LEU A 380 -1.53 -11.87 -4.36
CA LEU A 380 -1.51 -13.15 -3.62
C LEU A 380 -0.83 -13.12 -2.24
N VAL A 381 -0.09 -12.07 -1.85
CA VAL A 381 0.73 -12.13 -0.61
C VAL A 381 0.26 -11.20 0.53
N LYS A 382 -0.68 -10.26 0.33
CA LYS A 382 -1.24 -9.48 1.47
C LYS A 382 -2.75 -9.26 1.38
N LEU A 383 -3.49 -10.36 1.49
CA LEU A 383 -4.95 -10.39 1.65
C LEU A 383 -5.42 -9.50 2.84
N ALA A 384 -4.61 -9.36 3.89
CA ALA A 384 -4.86 -8.50 5.06
C ALA A 384 -4.91 -6.98 4.77
N ARG A 385 -4.38 -6.51 3.64
CA ARG A 385 -4.34 -5.06 3.33
C ARG A 385 -5.63 -4.53 2.69
N LYS A 386 -6.36 -5.36 1.94
CA LYS A 386 -7.64 -4.96 1.33
C LYS A 386 -8.75 -4.77 2.37
N GLU A 387 -8.71 -5.55 3.45
CA GLU A 387 -9.68 -5.46 4.55
C GLU A 387 -9.61 -4.10 5.25
N MET A 388 -8.37 -3.67 5.53
CA MET A 388 -8.09 -2.38 6.16
C MET A 388 -8.54 -1.21 5.27
N GLN A 389 -8.34 -1.27 3.94
CA GLN A 389 -8.73 -0.18 3.05
C GLN A 389 -10.22 0.14 3.13
N HIS A 390 -11.07 -0.88 3.04
CA HIS A 390 -12.51 -0.67 3.06
C HIS A 390 -12.99 -0.10 4.41
N ALA A 391 -12.40 -0.58 5.51
CA ALA A 391 -12.68 -0.04 6.84
C ALA A 391 -12.24 1.42 6.99
N LEU A 392 -11.16 1.84 6.31
CA LEU A 392 -10.74 3.23 6.27
C LEU A 392 -11.72 4.08 5.46
N ASP A 393 -12.13 3.62 4.27
CA ASP A 393 -13.07 4.33 3.40
C ASP A 393 -14.42 4.61 4.07
N THR A 394 -14.87 3.69 4.93
CA THR A 394 -16.12 3.80 5.69
C THR A 394 -15.96 4.52 7.03
N HIS A 395 -14.74 4.88 7.42
CA HIS A 395 -14.49 5.47 8.73
C HIS A 395 -15.00 6.93 8.82
N PRO A 396 -15.78 7.32 9.84
CA PRO A 396 -16.37 8.65 9.93
C PRO A 396 -15.36 9.81 9.90
N ARG A 397 -14.20 9.65 10.54
CA ARG A 397 -13.10 10.64 10.49
C ARG A 397 -12.47 10.76 9.11
N PHE A 398 -12.34 9.65 8.38
CA PHE A 398 -11.83 9.67 7.01
C PHE A 398 -12.83 10.36 6.07
N GLN A 399 -14.13 10.05 6.24
CA GLN A 399 -15.22 10.65 5.47
C GLN A 399 -15.35 12.15 5.70
N SER A 400 -15.25 12.60 6.95
CA SER A 400 -15.28 14.03 7.32
C SER A 400 -13.97 14.76 7.02
N GLY A 401 -12.93 14.06 6.58
CA GLY A 401 -11.61 14.62 6.31
C GLY A 401 -10.82 15.00 7.58
N LYS A 402 -11.28 14.64 8.79
CA LYS A 402 -10.61 14.90 10.08
C LYS A 402 -9.52 13.86 10.36
N ILE A 403 -8.44 13.93 9.60
CA ILE A 403 -7.28 13.02 9.66
C ILE A 403 -6.00 13.77 10.09
N SER A 404 -5.04 13.01 10.62
CA SER A 404 -3.71 13.46 11.03
C SER A 404 -2.69 12.36 10.68
N THR A 405 -1.39 12.63 10.82
CA THR A 405 -0.36 11.59 10.74
C THR A 405 -0.49 10.51 11.82
N GLY A 406 -1.16 10.82 12.93
CA GLY A 406 -1.49 9.91 14.02
C GLY A 406 -2.73 9.04 13.79
N PHE A 407 -3.50 9.29 12.72
CA PHE A 407 -4.83 8.70 12.50
C PHE A 407 -4.88 7.17 12.67
N LEU A 408 -3.96 6.41 12.06
CA LEU A 408 -3.97 4.95 12.18
C LEU A 408 -3.56 4.46 13.57
N ALA A 409 -2.69 5.19 14.26
CA ALA A 409 -2.28 4.85 15.62
C ALA A 409 -3.40 5.11 16.64
N GLU A 410 -4.19 6.17 16.42
CA GLU A 410 -5.33 6.54 17.25
C GLU A 410 -6.53 5.61 17.04
N GLU A 411 -6.93 5.37 15.79
CA GLU A 411 -8.15 4.61 15.46
C GLU A 411 -7.92 3.09 15.49
N TYR A 412 -6.69 2.64 15.21
CA TYR A 412 -6.35 1.22 15.16
C TYR A 412 -5.11 0.89 16.04
N PRO A 413 -5.12 1.20 17.35
CA PRO A 413 -3.96 1.04 18.23
C PRO A 413 -3.51 -0.42 18.34
N THR A 414 -4.48 -1.36 18.37
CA THR A 414 -4.22 -2.80 18.43
C THR A 414 -4.17 -3.46 17.04
N GLY A 415 -4.03 -2.67 15.98
CA GLY A 415 -4.20 -3.13 14.60
C GLY A 415 -5.65 -3.36 14.19
N PHE A 416 -5.84 -3.66 12.91
CA PHE A 416 -7.15 -3.89 12.30
C PHE A 416 -7.71 -5.26 12.71
N LYS A 417 -8.91 -5.28 13.32
CA LYS A 417 -9.58 -6.50 13.84
C LYS A 417 -10.71 -7.02 12.93
N GLY A 418 -10.78 -6.57 11.68
CA GLY A 418 -11.90 -6.87 10.81
C GLY A 418 -13.09 -5.92 11.04
N HIS A 419 -13.96 -5.84 10.02
CA HIS A 419 -15.21 -5.13 10.04
C HIS A 419 -16.21 -5.89 10.93
N LYS A 420 -16.73 -5.21 11.97
CA LYS A 420 -17.82 -5.75 12.78
C LYS A 420 -19.13 -5.62 11.99
N LEU A 421 -19.85 -6.71 11.83
CA LEU A 421 -21.10 -6.70 11.09
C LEU A 421 -22.12 -5.77 11.78
N THR A 422 -22.56 -4.73 11.08
CA THR A 422 -23.74 -3.94 11.43
C THR A 422 -25.00 -4.77 11.12
N PRO A 423 -26.18 -4.43 11.67
CA PRO A 423 -27.43 -5.11 11.35
C PRO A 423 -27.70 -5.18 9.85
N GLN A 424 -27.37 -4.10 9.12
CA GLN A 424 -27.47 -4.06 7.66
C GLN A 424 -26.49 -5.03 6.99
N SER A 425 -25.18 -4.93 7.30
CA SER A 425 -24.19 -5.80 6.64
C SER A 425 -24.38 -7.28 6.99
N HIS A 426 -24.92 -7.57 8.19
CA HIS A 426 -25.29 -8.91 8.60
C HIS A 426 -26.43 -9.45 7.72
N ARG A 427 -27.49 -8.65 7.52
CA ARG A 427 -28.62 -8.97 6.64
C ARG A 427 -28.18 -9.21 5.20
N GLU A 428 -27.30 -8.35 4.67
CA GLU A 428 -26.74 -8.50 3.32
C GLU A 428 -25.99 -9.83 3.17
N LEU A 429 -25.10 -10.14 4.12
CA LEU A 429 -24.29 -11.35 4.11
C LEU A 429 -25.14 -12.62 4.26
N LEU A 430 -26.15 -12.58 5.14
CA LEU A 430 -27.13 -13.65 5.35
C LEU A 430 -27.93 -13.93 4.06
N SER A 431 -28.38 -12.87 3.38
CA SER A 431 -29.15 -12.95 2.14
C SER A 431 -28.33 -13.55 1.00
N VAL A 432 -27.09 -13.09 0.84
CA VAL A 432 -26.16 -13.62 -0.16
C VAL A 432 -25.80 -15.08 0.16
N ALA A 433 -25.61 -15.45 1.42
CA ALA A 433 -25.34 -16.83 1.82
C ALA A 433 -26.48 -17.79 1.46
N GLY A 434 -27.74 -17.40 1.76
CA GLY A 434 -28.93 -18.16 1.36
C GLY A 434 -29.04 -18.34 -0.15
N TYR A 435 -28.81 -17.26 -0.90
CA TYR A 435 -28.75 -17.29 -2.37
C TYR A 435 -27.67 -18.25 -2.90
N ILE A 436 -26.43 -18.19 -2.37
CA ILE A 436 -25.33 -19.07 -2.79
C ILE A 436 -25.71 -20.53 -2.57
N PHE A 437 -26.25 -20.86 -1.39
CA PHE A 437 -26.64 -22.23 -1.07
C PHE A 437 -27.72 -22.74 -2.02
N ALA A 438 -28.82 -22.00 -2.18
CA ALA A 438 -29.93 -22.39 -3.05
C ALA A 438 -29.47 -22.57 -4.51
N ARG A 439 -28.67 -21.64 -5.04
CA ARG A 439 -28.15 -21.71 -6.41
C ARG A 439 -27.21 -22.90 -6.62
N ARG A 440 -26.38 -23.25 -5.63
CA ARG A 440 -25.53 -24.45 -5.68
C ARG A 440 -26.32 -25.74 -5.56
N ASP A 441 -27.30 -25.80 -4.68
CA ASP A 441 -28.19 -26.97 -4.54
C ASP A 441 -28.99 -27.20 -5.83
N LEU A 442 -29.51 -26.14 -6.46
CA LEU A 442 -30.13 -26.24 -7.79
C LEU A 442 -29.17 -26.80 -8.85
N ARG A 443 -27.92 -26.33 -8.87
CA ARG A 443 -26.89 -26.84 -9.80
C ARG A 443 -26.52 -28.30 -9.52
N ASN A 444 -26.49 -28.71 -8.25
CA ASN A 444 -26.23 -30.10 -7.88
C ASN A 444 -27.40 -31.03 -8.26
N ARG A 445 -28.61 -30.48 -8.40
CA ARG A 445 -29.81 -31.20 -8.86
C ARG A 445 -29.97 -31.20 -10.38
N SER A 446 -29.38 -30.24 -11.09
CA SER A 446 -29.36 -30.22 -12.55
C SER A 446 -28.31 -31.21 -13.05
N TRP A 447 -28.77 -32.37 -13.53
CA TRP A 447 -27.91 -33.38 -14.14
C TRP A 447 -27.55 -32.99 -15.57
N ILE A 448 -26.29 -33.20 -15.97
CA ILE A 448 -25.83 -33.05 -17.35
C ILE A 448 -25.96 -34.44 -17.98
N ASP A 449 -26.94 -34.59 -18.88
CA ASP A 449 -27.19 -35.71 -19.80
C ASP A 449 -26.34 -36.97 -19.60
N GLY A 450 -26.85 -37.89 -18.78
CA GLY A 450 -26.48 -39.30 -18.80
C GLY A 450 -27.74 -40.08 -18.47
N GLY A 451 -28.39 -40.64 -19.49
CA GLY A 451 -29.73 -41.24 -19.46
C GLY A 451 -29.88 -42.49 -18.59
N GLY A 452 -29.57 -42.40 -17.30
CA GLY A 452 -29.83 -43.42 -16.29
C GLY A 452 -31.16 -43.22 -15.58
N SER A 453 -31.71 -44.29 -15.01
CA SER A 453 -33.02 -44.36 -14.33
C SER A 453 -33.18 -43.42 -13.12
N VAL A 454 -32.10 -42.79 -12.65
CA VAL A 454 -32.10 -41.80 -11.55
C VAL A 454 -32.52 -40.39 -12.04
N SER A 455 -32.59 -40.18 -13.36
CA SER A 455 -32.85 -38.87 -13.99
C SER A 455 -34.31 -38.37 -13.91
N GLN A 456 -35.29 -39.24 -13.62
CA GLN A 456 -36.71 -38.89 -13.68
C GLN A 456 -37.33 -38.39 -12.35
N GLY A 457 -36.54 -38.22 -11.28
CA GLY A 457 -37.09 -37.99 -9.93
C GLY A 457 -36.56 -36.79 -9.14
N ALA A 458 -35.61 -36.01 -9.66
CA ALA A 458 -35.07 -34.88 -8.91
C ALA A 458 -36.09 -33.72 -8.88
N ASN A 459 -36.87 -33.63 -7.81
CA ASN A 459 -37.83 -32.54 -7.59
C ASN A 459 -37.15 -31.17 -7.79
N LYS A 460 -37.79 -30.31 -8.61
CA LYS A 460 -37.44 -28.89 -8.75
C LYS A 460 -37.72 -28.20 -7.42
N LYS A 461 -36.76 -28.26 -6.51
CA LYS A 461 -36.83 -27.59 -5.21
C LYS A 461 -36.84 -26.09 -5.43
N SER A 462 -37.86 -25.42 -4.91
CA SER A 462 -38.02 -23.96 -4.97
C SER A 462 -37.96 -23.31 -3.59
N GLU A 463 -37.89 -24.09 -2.51
CA GLU A 463 -37.90 -23.61 -1.14
C GLU A 463 -36.89 -24.36 -0.28
N TRP A 464 -36.18 -23.65 0.60
CA TRP A 464 -35.18 -24.19 1.51
C TRP A 464 -35.33 -23.59 2.90
N ASP A 465 -35.44 -24.47 3.91
CA ASP A 465 -35.30 -24.09 5.32
C ASP A 465 -33.85 -24.30 5.76
N LEU A 466 -33.17 -23.19 6.06
CA LEU A 466 -31.76 -23.14 6.38
C LEU A 466 -31.53 -22.54 7.76
N HIS A 467 -30.46 -22.98 8.40
CA HIS A 467 -29.87 -22.35 9.57
C HIS A 467 -28.52 -21.78 9.16
N ILE A 468 -28.38 -20.46 9.19
CA ILE A 468 -27.16 -19.76 8.74
C ILE A 468 -26.49 -19.08 9.92
N SER A 469 -25.18 -19.29 10.05
CA SER A 469 -24.31 -18.57 10.99
C SER A 469 -23.28 -17.74 10.22
N THR A 470 -23.11 -16.47 10.58
CA THR A 470 -22.16 -15.55 9.94
C THR A 470 -20.84 -15.43 10.71
N GLY A 471 -20.42 -16.50 11.39
CA GLY A 471 -19.13 -16.59 12.08
C GLY A 471 -19.15 -16.26 13.59
N ASN A 472 -20.31 -15.98 14.18
CA ASN A 472 -20.48 -15.76 15.63
C ASN A 472 -20.92 -17.01 16.40
N GLY A 473 -21.06 -18.17 15.73
CA GLY A 473 -21.56 -19.41 16.31
C GLY A 473 -23.08 -19.44 16.54
N HIS A 474 -23.78 -18.32 16.38
CA HIS A 474 -25.23 -18.24 16.42
C HIS A 474 -25.81 -18.59 15.06
N TYR A 475 -26.83 -19.45 15.03
CA TYR A 475 -27.53 -19.89 13.83
C TYR A 475 -28.90 -19.23 13.75
N GLU A 476 -29.17 -18.51 12.67
CA GLU A 476 -30.46 -17.90 12.39
C GLU A 476 -31.28 -18.78 11.46
N ASN A 477 -32.59 -18.89 11.71
CA ASN A 477 -33.50 -19.57 10.80
C ASN A 477 -33.78 -18.66 9.59
N VAL A 478 -33.54 -19.22 8.40
CA VAL A 478 -33.62 -18.52 7.11
C VAL A 478 -34.39 -19.40 6.13
N THR A 479 -35.52 -18.90 5.65
CA THR A 479 -36.27 -19.53 4.56
C THR A 479 -35.87 -18.87 3.24
N VAL A 480 -35.47 -19.66 2.26
CA VAL A 480 -35.13 -19.18 0.92
C VAL A 480 -36.17 -19.71 -0.05
N VAL A 481 -36.80 -18.83 -0.84
CA VAL A 481 -37.79 -19.20 -1.86
C VAL A 481 -37.36 -18.66 -3.21
N LYS A 482 -37.29 -19.51 -4.23
CA LYS A 482 -37.02 -19.11 -5.61
C LYS A 482 -38.31 -18.60 -6.28
N GLN A 483 -38.29 -17.37 -6.77
CA GLN A 483 -39.37 -16.74 -7.53
C GLN A 483 -38.83 -16.25 -8.88
N GLY A 484 -39.08 -17.01 -9.94
CA GLY A 484 -38.52 -16.74 -11.27
C GLY A 484 -36.99 -16.77 -11.24
N ASP A 485 -36.37 -15.64 -11.60
CA ASP A 485 -34.90 -15.45 -11.58
C ASP A 485 -34.38 -14.84 -10.27
N THR A 486 -35.28 -14.58 -9.32
CA THR A 486 -34.95 -13.99 -8.01
C THR A 486 -35.13 -14.98 -6.88
N PHE A 487 -34.51 -14.68 -5.74
CA PHE A 487 -34.63 -15.47 -4.53
C PHE A 487 -35.10 -14.56 -3.39
N VAL A 488 -36.15 -14.94 -2.70
CA VAL A 488 -36.65 -14.23 -1.51
C VAL A 488 -36.08 -14.95 -0.29
N ILE A 489 -35.31 -14.21 0.51
CA ILE A 489 -34.66 -14.71 1.72
C ILE A 489 -35.39 -14.08 2.90
N THR A 490 -36.02 -14.89 3.74
CA THR A 490 -36.76 -14.45 4.92
C THR A 490 -36.05 -14.89 6.19
N ALA A 491 -35.76 -13.93 7.09
CA ALA A 491 -35.15 -14.17 8.39
C ALA A 491 -35.80 -13.26 9.44
N LYS A 492 -36.12 -13.80 10.63
CA LYS A 492 -36.74 -13.05 11.75
C LYS A 492 -37.99 -12.22 11.36
N GLY A 493 -38.76 -12.67 10.36
CA GLY A 493 -39.95 -11.99 9.87
C GLY A 493 -39.71 -10.88 8.83
N GLU A 494 -38.45 -10.62 8.47
CA GLU A 494 -38.07 -9.67 7.42
C GLU A 494 -37.68 -10.43 6.15
N SER A 495 -38.06 -9.91 4.98
CA SER A 495 -37.79 -10.53 3.67
C SER A 495 -36.92 -9.64 2.79
N VAL A 496 -35.89 -10.23 2.19
CA VAL A 496 -34.97 -9.59 1.25
C VAL A 496 -35.03 -10.32 -0.08
N THR A 497 -35.34 -9.61 -1.16
CA THR A 497 -35.27 -10.18 -2.52
C THR A 497 -33.85 -10.00 -3.06
N VAL A 498 -33.20 -11.12 -3.36
CA VAL A 498 -31.87 -11.18 -3.97
C VAL A 498 -32.01 -11.48 -5.46
N SER A 499 -31.40 -10.64 -6.29
CA SER A 499 -31.22 -10.91 -7.71
C SER A 499 -29.73 -10.77 -8.08
N ALA A 500 -29.17 -11.81 -8.69
CA ALA A 500 -27.78 -11.80 -9.12
C ALA A 500 -27.61 -12.72 -10.33
N ASN A 501 -26.99 -12.19 -11.39
CA ASN A 501 -26.48 -13.00 -12.50
C ASN A 501 -25.04 -13.43 -12.19
N TRP A 502 -24.89 -14.23 -11.15
CA TRP A 502 -23.61 -14.79 -10.76
C TRP A 502 -23.32 -16.02 -11.63
N ALA A 503 -22.05 -16.32 -11.91
CA ALA A 503 -21.57 -17.58 -12.47
C ALA A 503 -20.83 -18.36 -11.37
N LEU A 504 -21.04 -19.68 -11.18
CA LEU A 504 -20.60 -20.41 -9.98
C LEU A 504 -19.08 -20.41 -9.80
N GLU A 505 -18.37 -20.29 -10.91
CA GLU A 505 -16.93 -20.20 -11.05
C GLU A 505 -16.39 -18.80 -10.77
N SER A 506 -17.24 -17.77 -10.80
CA SER A 506 -16.83 -16.40 -10.53
C SER A 506 -16.56 -16.23 -9.02
N PRO A 507 -15.38 -15.74 -8.62
CA PRO A 507 -15.12 -15.41 -7.22
C PRO A 507 -15.88 -14.16 -6.77
N LEU A 508 -16.50 -13.39 -7.67
CA LEU A 508 -17.24 -12.16 -7.34
C LEU A 508 -18.74 -12.34 -7.56
N ILE A 509 -19.51 -11.98 -6.54
CA ILE A 509 -20.97 -12.00 -6.52
C ILE A 509 -21.46 -10.56 -6.46
N ASN A 510 -22.02 -10.08 -7.56
CA ASN A 510 -22.71 -8.80 -7.61
C ASN A 510 -24.20 -9.05 -7.47
N ALA A 511 -24.74 -8.80 -6.27
CA ALA A 511 -26.15 -9.03 -5.96
C ALA A 511 -26.88 -7.70 -5.75
N LYS A 512 -28.07 -7.58 -6.32
CA LYS A 512 -29.03 -6.54 -5.97
C LYS A 512 -29.97 -7.09 -4.91
N LEU A 513 -30.12 -6.35 -3.83
CA LEU A 513 -30.99 -6.66 -2.71
C LEU A 513 -32.12 -5.64 -2.69
N VAL A 514 -33.36 -6.11 -2.50
CA VAL A 514 -34.52 -5.25 -2.27
C VAL A 514 -35.08 -5.57 -0.90
N HIS A 515 -35.14 -4.57 -0.03
CA HIS A 515 -35.67 -4.68 1.33
C HIS A 515 -36.54 -3.46 1.64
N ASP A 516 -37.79 -3.68 2.07
CA ASP A 516 -38.79 -2.61 2.32
C ASP A 516 -38.93 -1.59 1.17
N GLY A 517 -38.82 -2.06 -0.08
CA GLY A 517 -38.89 -1.22 -1.28
C GLY A 517 -37.63 -0.38 -1.56
N ALA A 518 -36.58 -0.50 -0.74
CA ALA A 518 -35.29 0.11 -0.98
C ALA A 518 -34.35 -0.85 -1.72
N ASP A 519 -33.79 -0.38 -2.84
CA ASP A 519 -32.78 -1.09 -3.62
C ASP A 519 -31.38 -0.83 -3.06
N SER A 520 -30.63 -1.90 -2.81
CA SER A 520 -29.20 -1.84 -2.51
C SER A 520 -28.42 -2.82 -3.40
N SER A 521 -27.16 -2.50 -3.68
CA SER A 521 -26.26 -3.37 -4.44
C SER A 521 -25.10 -3.77 -3.56
N VAL A 522 -24.90 -5.08 -3.41
CA VAL A 522 -23.84 -5.67 -2.59
C VAL A 522 -22.87 -6.45 -3.46
N VAL A 523 -21.57 -6.32 -3.15
CA VAL A 523 -20.51 -7.09 -3.78
C VAL A 523 -19.85 -7.95 -2.71
N VAL A 524 -19.96 -9.27 -2.87
CA VAL A 524 -19.35 -10.26 -1.97
C VAL A 524 -18.36 -11.10 -2.76
N GLN A 525 -17.18 -11.34 -2.20
CA GLN A 525 -16.20 -12.22 -2.81
C GLN A 525 -16.30 -13.63 -2.18
N TYR A 526 -16.57 -14.63 -3.02
CA TYR A 526 -16.51 -16.04 -2.67
C TYR A 526 -15.04 -16.49 -2.68
N LEU A 527 -14.50 -16.89 -1.53
CA LEU A 527 -13.10 -17.31 -1.43
C LEU A 527 -12.95 -18.82 -1.58
N GLU A 528 -13.66 -19.60 -0.77
CA GLU A 528 -13.56 -21.06 -0.78
C GLU A 528 -14.80 -21.73 -0.20
N SER A 529 -14.95 -23.04 -0.47
CA SER A 529 -15.98 -23.87 0.14
C SER A 529 -15.48 -24.43 1.46
N LEU A 530 -16.31 -24.37 2.50
CA LEU A 530 -16.10 -25.06 3.77
C LEU A 530 -16.97 -26.33 3.81
N PRO A 531 -16.71 -27.29 4.71
CA PRO A 531 -17.50 -28.52 4.77
C PRO A 531 -19.01 -28.31 5.00
N LEU A 532 -19.37 -27.30 5.79
CA LEU A 532 -20.76 -26.94 6.12
C LEU A 532 -21.11 -25.53 5.67
N GLY A 533 -20.47 -25.01 4.61
CA GLY A 533 -20.75 -23.66 4.13
C GLY A 533 -19.62 -23.09 3.28
N PHE A 534 -19.32 -21.81 3.45
CA PHE A 534 -18.40 -21.09 2.56
C PHE A 534 -17.66 -20.00 3.32
N ARG A 535 -16.43 -19.68 2.88
CA ARG A 535 -15.71 -18.50 3.35
C ARG A 535 -15.98 -17.36 2.38
N LEU A 536 -16.63 -16.31 2.86
CA LEU A 536 -16.98 -15.13 2.09
C LEU A 536 -16.16 -13.93 2.58
N GLN A 537 -15.83 -13.02 1.67
CA GLN A 537 -15.23 -11.74 2.01
C GLN A 537 -16.22 -10.62 1.69
N HIS A 538 -16.62 -9.87 2.72
CA HIS A 538 -17.57 -8.75 2.66
C HIS A 538 -16.97 -7.54 3.37
N TYR A 539 -17.08 -6.36 2.77
CA TYR A 539 -16.44 -5.14 3.29
C TYR A 539 -14.96 -5.33 3.63
N GLY A 540 -14.30 -6.13 2.79
CA GLY A 540 -12.91 -6.52 2.93
C GLY A 540 -12.64 -7.54 4.04
N SER A 541 -13.55 -7.83 4.96
CA SER A 541 -13.33 -8.81 6.04
C SER A 541 -13.82 -10.19 5.67
N LYS A 542 -13.15 -11.23 6.18
CA LYS A 542 -13.53 -12.62 5.93
C LYS A 542 -14.50 -13.11 6.99
N PHE A 543 -15.52 -13.82 6.52
CA PHE A 543 -16.54 -14.43 7.35
C PHE A 543 -16.67 -15.91 6.96
N ASP A 544 -16.53 -16.77 7.96
CA ASP A 544 -16.80 -18.20 7.82
C ASP A 544 -18.30 -18.40 7.99
N ILE A 545 -18.98 -18.56 6.86
CA ILE A 545 -20.42 -18.74 6.82
C ILE A 545 -20.71 -20.24 6.91
N GLN A 546 -21.47 -20.62 7.94
CA GLN A 546 -21.97 -21.98 8.08
C GLN A 546 -23.44 -22.01 7.69
N VAL A 547 -23.80 -22.88 6.76
CA VAL A 547 -25.16 -23.06 6.26
C VAL A 547 -25.56 -24.52 6.46
N ARG A 548 -26.58 -24.73 7.28
CA ARG A 548 -27.14 -26.05 7.58
C ARG A 548 -28.58 -26.13 7.10
N THR A 549 -29.01 -27.29 6.64
CA THR A 549 -30.44 -27.58 6.52
C THR A 549 -31.06 -27.78 7.90
N LYS A 550 -32.39 -27.67 8.01
CA LYS A 550 -33.12 -27.98 9.24
C LYS A 550 -32.68 -29.31 9.90
N THR A 551 -32.67 -30.41 9.13
CA THR A 551 -32.23 -31.72 9.61
C THR A 551 -30.78 -31.73 10.07
N GLN A 552 -29.87 -31.03 9.37
CA GLN A 552 -28.46 -30.93 9.79
C GLN A 552 -28.33 -30.16 11.10
N GLN A 553 -29.15 -29.13 11.31
CA GLN A 553 -29.16 -28.38 12.56
C GLN A 553 -29.70 -29.23 13.71
N ASP A 554 -30.81 -29.93 13.51
CA ASP A 554 -31.41 -30.82 14.51
C ASP A 554 -30.41 -31.91 14.96
N LEU A 555 -29.67 -32.50 14.02
CA LEU A 555 -28.66 -33.53 14.32
C LEU A 555 -27.36 -32.96 14.90
N SER A 556 -27.11 -31.65 14.77
CA SER A 556 -25.85 -31.05 15.22
C SER A 556 -25.65 -31.10 16.73
N ILE A 557 -26.74 -31.21 17.50
CA ILE A 557 -26.71 -31.36 18.96
C ILE A 557 -25.98 -32.65 19.41
N HIS A 558 -25.86 -33.64 18.51
CA HIS A 558 -25.19 -34.90 18.78
C HIS A 558 -23.71 -34.89 18.40
N MET A 559 -23.21 -33.83 17.76
CA MET A 559 -21.79 -33.70 17.42
C MET A 559 -21.00 -33.31 18.67
N LYS A 560 -20.07 -34.18 19.08
CA LYS A 560 -19.13 -33.87 20.16
C LYS A 560 -18.20 -32.74 19.71
N GLU A 561 -18.02 -31.74 20.58
CA GLU A 561 -16.96 -30.75 20.36
C GLU A 561 -15.61 -31.47 20.34
N ARG A 562 -14.82 -31.25 19.30
CA ARG A 562 -13.43 -31.72 19.30
C ARG A 562 -12.67 -30.86 20.32
N GLU A 563 -12.14 -31.50 21.36
CA GLU A 563 -11.17 -30.86 22.23
C GLU A 563 -10.02 -30.32 21.35
N LYS A 564 -9.83 -29.00 21.36
CA LYS A 564 -8.67 -28.41 20.73
C LYS A 564 -7.46 -28.82 21.57
N LEU A 565 -6.67 -29.76 21.07
CA LEU A 565 -5.37 -30.09 21.65
C LEU A 565 -4.57 -28.79 21.78
N ASP A 566 -4.18 -28.42 23.01
CA ASP A 566 -3.42 -27.19 23.29
C ASP A 566 -1.95 -27.35 22.89
N LEU A 567 -1.69 -27.43 21.59
CA LEU A 567 -0.34 -27.40 21.00
C LEU A 567 0.19 -25.95 20.88
N THR A 568 -0.48 -24.94 21.46
CA THR A 568 -0.14 -23.53 21.25
C THR A 568 1.20 -23.09 21.86
N ARG A 569 1.82 -23.92 22.69
CA ARG A 569 3.01 -23.56 23.47
C ARG A 569 4.32 -23.93 22.80
N MET A 570 4.31 -24.95 21.94
CA MET A 570 5.50 -25.57 21.40
C MET A 570 5.31 -25.89 19.92
N ILE A 571 6.34 -25.61 19.12
CA ILE A 571 6.41 -25.99 17.72
C ILE A 571 7.27 -27.23 17.65
N LEU A 572 6.63 -28.32 17.26
CA LEU A 572 7.28 -29.60 17.07
C LEU A 572 7.69 -29.75 15.61
N SER A 573 8.76 -30.49 15.36
CA SER A 573 9.10 -30.89 14.00
C SER A 573 8.05 -31.89 13.50
N PRO A 574 7.31 -31.62 12.41
CA PRO A 574 6.27 -32.53 11.91
C PRO A 574 6.86 -33.79 11.29
N MET A 575 8.17 -33.83 11.05
CA MET A 575 8.88 -34.96 10.45
C MET A 575 10.36 -34.95 10.81
N PRO A 576 11.03 -36.12 10.84
CA PRO A 576 12.48 -36.18 10.94
C PRO A 576 13.15 -35.52 9.73
N GLY A 577 14.19 -34.71 9.96
CA GLY A 577 14.88 -33.99 8.89
C GLY A 577 16.02 -33.12 9.39
N SER A 578 16.64 -32.36 8.48
CA SER A 578 17.69 -31.40 8.81
C SER A 578 17.15 -29.97 8.79
N VAL A 579 17.42 -29.18 9.82
CA VAL A 579 17.00 -27.78 9.88
C VAL A 579 17.87 -26.95 8.92
N VAL A 580 17.31 -26.44 7.83
CA VAL A 580 18.04 -25.63 6.83
C VAL A 580 18.27 -24.21 7.35
N SER A 581 17.23 -23.61 7.93
CA SER A 581 17.28 -22.23 8.43
C SER A 581 16.31 -22.03 9.57
N ILE A 582 16.62 -21.04 10.41
CA ILE A 582 15.76 -20.54 11.46
C ILE A 582 15.57 -19.05 11.22
N SER A 583 14.31 -18.63 11.10
CA SER A 583 13.93 -17.29 10.68
C SER A 583 13.57 -16.37 11.86
N VAL A 584 13.67 -16.88 13.11
CA VAL A 584 13.32 -16.17 14.34
C VAL A 584 14.41 -16.30 15.41
N LYS A 585 14.50 -15.32 16.30
CA LYS A 585 15.38 -15.29 17.47
C LYS A 585 14.58 -15.35 18.77
N VAL A 586 15.26 -15.69 19.85
CA VAL A 586 14.70 -15.53 21.20
C VAL A 586 14.26 -14.08 21.39
N ASP A 587 13.09 -13.90 21.99
CA ASP A 587 12.39 -12.63 22.19
C ASP A 587 11.77 -11.96 20.95
N ASP A 588 11.85 -12.56 19.77
CA ASP A 588 11.16 -12.03 18.59
C ASP A 588 9.63 -12.15 18.73
N VAL A 589 8.92 -11.11 18.29
CA VAL A 589 7.45 -11.12 18.21
C VAL A 589 7.03 -11.57 16.81
N VAL A 590 6.35 -12.70 16.74
CA VAL A 590 5.86 -13.28 15.49
C VAL A 590 4.34 -13.13 15.38
N SER A 591 3.86 -12.96 14.15
CA SER A 591 2.41 -13.01 13.85
C SER A 591 2.01 -14.42 13.45
N GLU A 592 0.71 -14.73 13.52
CA GLU A 592 0.18 -15.98 12.98
C GLU A 592 0.56 -16.12 11.48
N GLY A 593 1.01 -17.32 11.09
CA GLY A 593 1.49 -17.65 9.76
C GLY A 593 2.94 -17.25 9.44
N SER A 594 3.64 -16.55 10.36
CA SER A 594 5.05 -16.17 10.16
C SER A 594 5.92 -17.40 10.01
N GLU A 595 6.91 -17.35 9.14
CA GLU A 595 7.91 -18.41 9.02
C GLU A 595 8.79 -18.47 10.27
N LEU A 596 8.93 -19.66 10.85
CA LEU A 596 9.73 -19.91 12.04
C LEU A 596 11.04 -20.63 11.70
N ALA A 597 10.94 -21.73 10.96
CA ALA A 597 12.08 -22.54 10.55
C ALA A 597 11.78 -23.29 9.25
N VAL A 598 12.82 -23.73 8.55
CA VAL A 598 12.72 -24.57 7.36
C VAL A 598 13.40 -25.90 7.65
N VAL A 599 12.68 -27.01 7.51
CA VAL A 599 13.20 -28.37 7.70
C VAL A 599 13.27 -29.07 6.35
N GLU A 600 14.44 -29.56 5.98
CA GLU A 600 14.62 -30.42 4.82
C GLU A 600 14.44 -31.88 5.19
N ALA A 601 13.48 -32.52 4.55
CA ALA A 601 13.26 -33.96 4.64
C ALA A 601 13.01 -34.48 3.23
N MET A 602 13.59 -35.65 2.90
CA MET A 602 13.44 -36.27 1.58
C MET A 602 13.77 -35.33 0.41
N LYS A 603 14.79 -34.46 0.56
CA LYS A 603 15.19 -33.42 -0.42
C LYS A 603 14.10 -32.36 -0.71
N MET A 604 13.11 -32.24 0.16
CA MET A 604 12.09 -31.18 0.12
C MET A 604 12.19 -30.29 1.35
N GLN A 605 12.05 -28.99 1.14
CA GLN A 605 12.04 -28.00 2.21
C GLN A 605 10.62 -27.74 2.69
N ASN A 606 10.37 -27.97 3.98
CA ASN A 606 9.09 -27.73 4.64
C ASN A 606 9.20 -26.49 5.53
N VAL A 607 8.42 -25.46 5.20
CA VAL A 607 8.38 -24.21 5.95
C VAL A 607 7.45 -24.37 7.15
N ILE A 608 8.02 -24.36 8.35
CA ILE A 608 7.28 -24.41 9.61
C ILE A 608 6.82 -22.99 9.95
N ARG A 609 5.51 -22.81 10.11
CA ARG A 609 4.88 -21.51 10.35
C ARG A 609 4.30 -21.40 11.75
N ALA A 610 4.27 -20.18 12.27
CA ALA A 610 3.68 -19.87 13.56
C ALA A 610 2.16 -20.11 13.52
N PRO A 611 1.60 -20.98 14.37
CA PRO A 611 0.16 -21.24 14.43
C PRO A 611 -0.60 -20.10 15.12
N ARG A 612 0.09 -19.16 15.76
CA ARG A 612 -0.48 -17.98 16.43
C ARG A 612 0.51 -16.83 16.49
N ALA A 613 -0.01 -15.64 16.78
CA ALA A 613 0.84 -14.52 17.20
C ALA A 613 1.37 -14.74 18.62
N GLY A 614 2.61 -14.35 18.87
CA GLY A 614 3.24 -14.49 20.18
C GLY A 614 4.72 -14.11 20.17
N LYS A 615 5.33 -14.13 21.36
CA LYS A 615 6.76 -13.86 21.53
C LYS A 615 7.52 -15.18 21.71
N ILE A 616 8.64 -15.35 21.02
CA ILE A 616 9.47 -16.55 21.10
C ILE A 616 10.22 -16.57 22.43
N LYS A 617 9.96 -17.60 23.25
CA LYS A 617 10.63 -17.85 24.52
C LYS A 617 11.97 -18.52 24.33
N LYS A 618 12.03 -19.52 23.47
CA LYS A 618 13.23 -20.32 23.27
C LYS A 618 13.26 -20.93 21.88
N VAL A 619 14.45 -21.02 21.30
CA VAL A 619 14.74 -21.77 20.07
C VAL A 619 15.69 -22.89 20.49
N ASN A 620 15.24 -24.14 20.38
CA ASN A 620 15.97 -25.32 20.85
C ASN A 620 16.87 -25.94 19.77
N VAL A 621 16.75 -25.51 18.52
CA VAL A 621 17.47 -26.06 17.36
C VAL A 621 18.34 -25.00 16.70
N GLN A 622 19.31 -25.42 15.88
CA GLN A 622 20.17 -24.54 15.09
C GLN A 622 20.17 -24.98 13.62
N ALA A 623 20.51 -24.07 12.70
CA ALA A 623 20.67 -24.43 11.29
C ALA A 623 21.78 -25.49 11.13
N GLY A 624 21.50 -26.53 10.35
CA GLY A 624 22.33 -27.72 10.15
C GLY A 624 22.05 -28.86 11.14
N ALA A 625 21.23 -28.66 12.18
CA ALA A 625 20.91 -29.72 13.14
C ALA A 625 19.91 -30.72 12.58
N SER A 626 20.12 -32.01 12.87
CA SER A 626 19.15 -33.07 12.59
C SER A 626 18.11 -33.10 13.71
N VAL A 627 16.83 -33.08 13.34
CA VAL A 627 15.68 -33.15 14.26
C VAL A 627 14.87 -34.42 14.03
N ALA A 628 14.37 -35.02 15.09
CA ALA A 628 13.42 -36.13 15.04
C ALA A 628 11.98 -35.63 14.83
N GLY A 629 11.08 -36.54 14.46
CA GLY A 629 9.64 -36.25 14.47
C GLY A 629 9.18 -35.96 15.91
N ASP A 630 8.30 -34.97 16.04
CA ASP A 630 7.77 -34.46 17.31
C ASP A 630 8.81 -33.83 18.26
N GLU A 631 10.04 -33.59 17.80
CA GLU A 631 11.05 -32.87 18.57
C GLU A 631 10.69 -31.38 18.72
N ILE A 632 10.81 -30.84 19.93
CA ILE A 632 10.46 -29.44 20.22
C ILE A 632 11.51 -28.51 19.60
N MET A 633 11.13 -27.76 18.59
CA MET A 633 11.99 -26.79 17.92
C MET A 633 11.94 -25.41 18.57
N ILE A 634 10.74 -24.90 18.84
CA ILE A 634 10.53 -23.51 19.28
C ILE A 634 9.43 -23.44 20.34
N GLU A 635 9.64 -22.62 21.37
CA GLU A 635 8.70 -22.40 22.47
C GLU A 635 8.24 -20.93 22.50
N PHE A 636 6.98 -20.69 22.85
CA PHE A 636 6.41 -19.35 23.03
C PHE A 636 6.32 -18.98 24.52
N TYR A 637 6.36 -17.67 24.82
CA TYR A 637 6.04 -17.17 26.16
C TYR A 637 4.54 -17.37 26.47
N GLU A 638 4.20 -17.50 27.77
CA GLU A 638 2.80 -17.44 28.24
C GLU A 638 2.19 -16.07 27.89
N ASP A 639 0.91 -16.08 27.52
CA ASP A 639 0.11 -14.97 26.97
C ASP A 639 0.53 -13.56 27.44
N GLN A 640 1.48 -12.98 26.73
CA GLN A 640 1.93 -11.59 26.90
C GLN A 640 1.66 -10.79 25.63
N VAL A 641 0.50 -11.01 24.98
CA VAL A 641 -0.03 -10.06 23.99
C VAL A 641 -1.54 -9.86 24.19
N LYS A 642 -1.93 -9.48 25.41
CA LYS A 642 -2.94 -8.43 25.58
C LYS A 642 -2.21 -7.11 25.75
N LYS A 643 -1.97 -6.40 24.66
CA LYS A 643 -1.94 -4.93 24.60
C LYS A 643 -1.97 -4.49 23.15
#